data_AF-R6IIX9-F1
#
_entry.id   AF-R6IIX9-F1
#
_cell.length_a   1.000
_cell.length_b   1.000
_cell.length_c   1.000
_cell.angle_alpha   90.00
_cell.angle_beta   90.00
_cell.angle_gamma   90.00
#
_symmetry.space_group_name_H-M   'P 1'
#
loop_
_entity.id
_entity.type
_entity.pdbx_description
1 polymer ?
#
loop_
_entity_poly.entity_id
_entity_poly.type
_entity_poly.pdbx_seq_one_letter_code
_entity_poly.pdbx_strand_id
1 'polypeptide(L)'
;MKKNIISQKLKRSVLIAMLSLNIIPGVASAAIAPDISAPNVAVNVKDGVEIIKINEANASGLSHNVFTQFDVSSSGAVFNNSVNDVNSQLAGMINGNSNFVNGIAAQTILNEVVSNNPSSLNGIMEIAGQKANLIIANQKGITGNGLGFINTDRAILTTGNPVLNEAGALTGFNVTEGTVAIAGTNNTSGADTTEILSKKVDVNGNITANVLKVVTGSNAINFADLACSNTNGDIVETGYAIDITAIGGMNGNSIYLVSSDNGTGVKNDGIIYGADNVELTSNGDIINNYAIVSDKNVSLSAQKNVINRKRINANDSININVIDTVTNTDNGIINSSNNTSVKAKDFFNEGNILAGTNRDSQFTKNGTLDITATNNIDNVGNLYAGSNVKLKAIANLNNNGNVYSNGDLNIRESGNVQNSNKGILASYNDTVISSDSLVNDGRLFAGYDQETEKFNHDQGNLNIDSQGTIVNNSYLSSSGEMQLISQGDITNYGSISADNNLTFTASGDVNFVPLTAETELPLVIAGKKIAISCNNFLSNADVGSLHDTGVADENARTYGIDIDALGTSTIYGNLVSNNGAITVDADQAVIQDAVITSVSPLTSEGFDVTVITNGSINLTNSKLISEKGLKLDSNDKGEIYILNSQITNNGTGPCSFFAQPKITVDNSVITGKGMVALNANYVDIKGLKSSLTSGGDMMIFAFTEIKNTGELISNGYLNMVMSNYGKFNNMGVMLSKDYLQIYGSPVFQNLNILGSQSDISLWGRNAGAAYTGVKAPIVKVNGYDMGLAGNIYALFSPSDLTVKYVIAGIGEVAPGGYGTIGSAASSAYNCYKNNYSEPTTKQIIESTKDFITSEGTKFVLDKFSVAGSGNTIGAVNLLKSAIRYEDYSISLDRKFGAYDVLTGDRVLQGGLTDALKFLDKVAGSDQGWQETVNADGIITRVSPDGSVTATLKMPTETQANPIVEFRGSGTEVKYLPYCSDQTVKFI
;
A
#
# COMPACT_ATOMS: atom_id res chain seq x y z
N MET A 1 -14.56 32.10 43.76
CA MET A 1 -13.33 32.65 44.39
C MET A 1 -12.13 32.85 43.43
N LYS A 2 -12.14 32.36 42.18
CA LYS A 2 -10.99 32.52 41.24
C LYS A 2 -10.87 33.89 40.52
N LYS A 3 -11.89 34.77 40.56
CA LYS A 3 -11.86 36.09 39.89
C LYS A 3 -11.06 37.19 40.61
N ASN A 4 -10.82 37.08 41.92
CA ASN A 4 -10.15 38.15 42.70
C ASN A 4 -8.62 38.03 42.78
N ILE A 5 -8.04 36.87 42.46
CA ILE A 5 -6.58 36.67 42.53
C ILE A 5 -5.86 37.26 41.30
N ILE A 6 -6.54 37.29 40.13
CA ILE A 6 -5.98 37.86 38.89
C ILE A 6 -5.93 39.40 38.96
N SER A 7 -6.94 40.05 39.57
CA SER A 7 -6.98 41.51 39.73
C SER A 7 -5.89 42.03 40.69
N GLN A 8 -5.55 41.30 41.75
CA GLN A 8 -4.48 41.70 42.67
C GLN A 8 -3.07 41.46 42.12
N LYS A 9 -2.87 40.41 41.30
CA LYS A 9 -1.60 40.21 40.58
C LYS A 9 -1.40 41.28 39.50
N LEU A 10 -2.44 41.64 38.75
CA LEU A 10 -2.38 42.71 37.75
C LEU A 10 -2.10 44.08 38.39
N LYS A 11 -2.73 44.38 39.55
CA LYS A 11 -2.47 45.62 40.29
C LYS A 11 -1.07 45.68 40.93
N ARG A 12 -0.51 44.55 41.37
CA ARG A 12 0.88 44.49 41.85
C ARG A 12 1.90 44.57 40.72
N SER A 13 1.63 44.00 39.54
CA SER A 13 2.48 44.13 38.36
C SER A 13 2.46 45.55 37.77
N VAL A 14 1.31 46.23 37.76
CA VAL A 14 1.21 47.64 37.34
C VAL A 14 1.85 48.57 38.37
N LEU A 15 1.78 48.26 39.68
CA LEU A 15 2.44 49.06 40.71
C LEU A 15 3.97 48.85 40.75
N ILE A 16 4.47 47.65 40.40
CA ILE A 16 5.91 47.39 40.22
C ILE A 16 6.43 48.01 38.90
N ALA A 17 5.59 48.10 37.86
CA ALA A 17 5.90 48.84 36.63
C ALA A 17 5.78 50.37 36.76
N MET A 18 5.06 50.89 37.76
CA MET A 18 5.00 52.33 38.08
C MET A 18 6.08 52.78 39.07
N LEU A 19 6.68 51.87 39.85
CA LEU A 19 7.80 52.18 40.74
C LEU A 19 9.18 52.19 40.04
N SER A 20 9.24 51.94 38.73
CA SER A 20 10.43 52.17 37.89
C SER A 20 10.45 53.56 37.22
N LEU A 21 9.65 54.52 37.71
CA LEU A 21 9.79 55.92 37.32
C LEU A 21 11.10 56.50 37.88
N ASN A 22 12.09 56.56 37.00
CA ASN A 22 13.09 57.63 36.86
C ASN A 22 13.56 58.31 38.15
N ILE A 23 14.69 57.85 38.69
CA ILE A 23 15.69 58.82 39.13
C ILE A 23 16.22 59.42 37.83
N ILE A 24 15.76 60.61 37.46
CA ILE A 24 16.46 61.46 36.49
C ILE A 24 17.78 61.82 37.20
N PRO A 25 18.95 61.32 36.77
CA PRO A 25 20.19 61.95 37.20
C PRO A 25 20.05 63.40 36.74
N GLY A 26 20.16 64.34 37.68
CA GLY A 26 20.05 65.77 37.36
C GLY A 26 20.86 66.08 36.11
N VAL A 27 20.30 66.92 35.23
CA VAL A 27 20.91 67.38 33.99
C VAL A 27 22.36 67.85 34.21
N ALA A 28 23.29 66.91 34.15
CA ALA A 28 24.65 67.21 33.73
C ALA A 28 24.51 67.57 32.25
N SER A 29 25.00 68.75 31.88
CA SER A 29 25.16 69.10 30.47
C SER A 29 25.77 67.90 29.74
N ALA A 30 25.13 67.39 28.69
CA ALA A 30 25.77 66.45 27.78
C ALA A 30 27.14 67.05 27.40
N ALA A 31 28.20 66.27 27.58
CA ALA A 31 29.56 66.73 27.37
C ALA A 31 30.43 65.58 26.87
N ILE A 32 31.09 65.80 25.74
CA ILE A 32 32.22 64.98 25.31
C ILE A 32 33.48 65.55 25.98
N ALA A 33 34.02 64.80 26.94
CA ALA A 33 35.16 65.22 27.74
C ALA A 33 36.39 64.33 27.47
N PRO A 34 37.40 64.84 26.73
CA PRO A 34 38.66 64.13 26.53
C PRO A 34 39.33 63.79 27.85
N ASP A 35 40.04 62.66 27.89
CA ASP A 35 40.96 62.39 28.99
C ASP A 35 42.20 63.29 28.82
N ILE A 36 42.40 64.21 29.77
CA ILE A 36 43.52 65.16 29.75
C ILE A 36 44.90 64.48 29.88
N SER A 37 44.92 63.21 30.28
CA SER A 37 46.13 62.40 30.33
C SER A 37 46.45 61.70 29.00
N ALA A 38 45.51 61.71 28.05
CA ALA A 38 45.68 61.15 26.71
C ALA A 38 46.11 62.22 25.68
N PRO A 39 46.73 61.83 24.55
CA PRO A 39 47.24 62.78 23.56
C PRO A 39 46.13 63.55 22.83
N ASN A 40 46.34 64.85 22.63
CA ASN A 40 45.86 65.76 21.56
C ASN A 40 44.38 65.75 21.10
N VAL A 41 43.46 65.06 21.77
CA VAL A 41 42.02 65.15 21.45
C VAL A 41 41.48 66.50 21.92
N ALA A 42 40.99 67.31 20.98
CA ALA A 42 40.34 68.59 21.29
C ALA A 42 38.88 68.59 20.83
N VAL A 43 37.98 68.98 21.73
CA VAL A 43 36.55 69.14 21.43
C VAL A 43 36.25 70.63 21.36
N ASN A 44 35.75 71.09 20.22
CA ASN A 44 35.26 72.45 20.04
C ASN A 44 33.74 72.41 19.89
N VAL A 45 33.06 73.51 20.20
CA VAL A 45 31.61 73.61 19.99
C VAL A 45 31.34 74.70 18.96
N LYS A 46 30.55 74.38 17.94
CA LYS A 46 30.07 75.35 16.94
C LYS A 46 28.57 75.14 16.74
N ASP A 47 27.79 76.19 16.95
CA ASP A 47 26.33 76.18 16.80
C ASP A 47 25.63 75.04 17.57
N GLY A 48 26.19 74.67 18.73
CA GLY A 48 25.66 73.59 19.58
C GLY A 48 26.08 72.17 19.19
N VAL A 49 26.86 72.00 18.11
CA VAL A 49 27.45 70.72 17.68
C VAL A 49 28.88 70.61 18.20
N GLU A 50 29.21 69.47 18.82
CA GLU A 50 30.57 69.17 19.26
C GLU A 50 31.42 68.66 18.09
N ILE A 51 32.55 69.33 17.83
CA ILE A 51 33.51 69.00 16.78
C ILE A 51 34.76 68.41 17.45
N ILE A 52 34.94 67.11 17.27
CA ILE A 52 36.05 66.31 17.79
C ILE A 52 37.18 66.36 16.76
N LYS A 53 38.26 67.07 17.10
CA LYS A 53 39.53 66.95 16.39
C LYS A 53 40.18 65.65 16.84
N ILE A 54 39.95 64.60 16.08
CA ILE A 54 40.49 63.27 16.37
C ILE A 54 42.02 63.27 16.29
N ASN A 55 42.65 62.32 16.96
CA ASN A 55 44.08 62.10 16.91
C ASN A 55 44.55 61.70 15.51
N GLU A 56 45.80 62.00 15.19
CA GLU A 56 46.44 61.50 13.99
C GLU A 56 46.42 59.96 13.97
N ALA A 57 46.19 59.38 12.79
CA ALA A 57 46.18 57.93 12.64
C ALA A 57 47.59 57.36 12.82
N ASN A 58 47.71 56.21 13.50
CA ASN A 58 48.95 55.47 13.58
C ASN A 58 49.29 54.76 12.24
N ALA A 59 50.40 54.04 12.19
CA ALA A 59 50.84 53.33 10.98
C ALA A 59 49.85 52.27 10.47
N SER A 60 48.89 51.84 11.30
CA SER A 60 47.82 50.90 10.93
C SER A 60 46.53 51.62 10.50
N GLY A 61 46.52 52.95 10.42
CA GLY A 61 45.34 53.75 10.06
C GLY A 61 44.34 53.96 11.20
N LEU A 62 44.70 53.62 12.44
CA LEU A 62 43.85 53.79 13.63
C LEU A 62 44.10 55.15 14.29
N SER A 63 43.04 55.95 14.44
CA SER A 63 42.99 57.10 15.34
C SER A 63 42.36 56.66 16.66
N HIS A 64 43.14 56.65 17.74
CA HIS A 64 42.68 56.26 19.07
C HIS A 64 42.47 57.50 19.95
N ASN A 65 41.23 57.70 20.38
CA ASN A 65 40.77 58.86 21.12
C ASN A 65 40.20 58.38 22.45
N VAL A 66 40.67 58.95 23.56
CA VAL A 66 40.32 58.50 24.92
C VAL A 66 39.56 59.59 25.66
N PHE A 67 38.47 59.20 26.32
CA PHE A 67 37.52 60.10 26.96
C PHE A 67 37.21 59.67 28.40
N THR A 68 36.88 60.66 29.23
CA THR A 68 36.30 60.44 30.57
C THR A 68 34.78 60.53 30.55
N GLN A 69 34.19 61.20 29.57
CA GLN A 69 32.76 61.21 29.27
C GLN A 69 32.56 61.29 27.76
N PHE A 70 31.59 60.54 27.21
CA PHE A 70 31.23 60.62 25.80
C PHE A 70 29.71 60.56 25.66
N ASP A 71 29.08 61.74 25.72
CA ASP A 71 27.65 61.91 25.50
C ASP A 71 27.41 62.79 24.28
N VAL A 72 26.62 62.31 23.32
CA VAL A 72 26.22 63.10 22.15
C VAL A 72 24.82 63.68 22.41
N SER A 73 24.71 65.00 22.31
CA SER A 73 23.42 65.69 22.42
C SER A 73 22.57 65.50 21.14
N SER A 74 21.32 65.94 21.15
CA SER A 74 20.46 65.92 19.96
C SER A 74 20.94 66.79 18.81
N SER A 75 21.87 67.72 19.05
CA SER A 75 22.54 68.49 17.99
C SER A 75 23.53 67.64 17.19
N GLY A 76 23.97 66.50 17.73
CA GLY A 76 24.95 65.61 17.11
C GLY A 76 26.40 65.98 17.41
N ALA A 77 27.32 65.22 16.82
CA ALA A 77 28.77 65.38 16.95
C ALA A 77 29.48 65.14 15.62
N VAL A 78 30.59 65.85 15.38
CA VAL A 78 31.39 65.77 14.15
C VAL A 78 32.80 65.28 14.49
N PHE A 79 33.21 64.16 13.90
CA PHE A 79 34.58 63.68 13.90
C PHE A 79 35.31 64.30 12.71
N ASN A 80 36.24 65.23 12.97
CA ASN A 80 36.98 65.91 11.91
C ASN A 80 38.12 65.01 11.39
N ASN A 81 37.81 64.19 10.39
CA ASN A 81 38.75 63.32 9.68
C ASN A 81 39.21 63.91 8.34
N SER A 82 39.35 65.25 8.29
CA SER A 82 39.72 65.97 7.07
C SER A 82 41.10 66.62 7.20
N VAL A 83 41.93 66.45 6.17
CA VAL A 83 43.23 67.14 6.05
C VAL A 83 43.04 68.61 5.67
N ASN A 84 42.03 68.90 4.84
CA ASN A 84 41.71 70.24 4.34
C ASN A 84 40.40 70.74 4.96
N ASP A 85 40.10 72.03 4.79
CA ASP A 85 38.79 72.58 5.16
C ASP A 85 37.67 71.81 4.46
N VAL A 86 36.61 71.50 5.21
CA VAL A 86 35.51 70.65 4.75
C VAL A 86 34.17 71.21 5.22
N ASN A 87 33.15 71.08 4.39
CA ASN A 87 31.79 71.45 4.77
C ASN A 87 31.09 70.24 5.42
N SER A 88 31.07 70.22 6.75
CA SER A 88 30.29 69.26 7.54
C SER A 88 28.80 69.52 7.37
N GLN A 89 28.01 68.46 7.36
CA GLN A 89 26.55 68.50 7.31
C GLN A 89 25.95 69.04 8.62
N LEU A 90 26.56 68.74 9.76
CA LEU A 90 26.07 69.19 11.07
C LEU A 90 26.62 70.57 11.48
N ALA A 91 27.91 70.86 11.22
CA ALA A 91 28.59 72.06 11.70
C ALA A 91 28.94 73.09 10.60
N GLY A 92 28.54 72.85 9.34
CA GLY A 92 28.90 73.68 8.20
C GLY A 92 30.40 73.67 7.92
N MET A 93 30.94 74.77 7.38
CA MET A 93 32.37 74.87 7.09
C MET A 93 33.21 74.78 8.38
N ILE A 94 34.12 73.81 8.43
CA ILE A 94 35.10 73.62 9.49
C ILE A 94 36.51 73.54 8.90
N ASN A 95 37.50 74.03 9.65
CA ASN A 95 38.89 73.94 9.21
C ASN A 95 39.37 72.48 9.20
N GLY A 96 40.38 72.18 8.38
CA GLY A 96 41.09 70.91 8.43
C GLY A 96 41.59 70.56 9.84
N ASN A 97 41.67 69.27 10.15
CA ASN A 97 42.10 68.80 11.46
C ASN A 97 43.60 69.06 11.65
N SER A 98 43.91 70.06 12.48
CA SER A 98 45.27 70.47 12.83
C SER A 98 46.12 69.38 13.50
N ASN A 99 45.50 68.28 13.95
CA ASN A 99 46.22 67.14 14.51
C ASN A 99 46.92 66.29 13.45
N PHE A 100 46.56 66.38 12.17
CA PHE A 100 47.12 65.53 11.11
C PHE A 100 48.45 66.08 10.56
N VAL A 101 49.53 65.94 11.34
CA VAL A 101 50.85 66.50 11.00
C VAL A 101 51.42 65.90 9.70
N ASN A 102 51.15 64.62 9.42
CA ASN A 102 51.56 63.94 8.19
C ASN A 102 50.50 63.98 7.07
N GLY A 103 49.36 64.65 7.30
CA GLY A 103 48.28 64.79 6.30
C GLY A 103 47.59 63.47 5.95
N ILE A 104 47.54 62.50 6.86
CA ILE A 104 46.89 61.20 6.66
C ILE A 104 45.61 61.16 7.50
N ALA A 105 44.47 60.94 6.85
CA ALA A 105 43.21 60.70 7.53
C ALA A 105 43.10 59.27 8.05
N ALA A 106 42.36 59.08 9.14
CA ALA A 106 42.14 57.78 9.76
C ALA A 106 41.23 56.89 8.91
N GLN A 107 41.51 55.58 8.92
CA GLN A 107 40.63 54.56 8.37
C GLN A 107 39.69 53.99 9.44
N THR A 108 40.11 54.04 10.71
CA THR A 108 39.32 53.65 11.86
C THR A 108 39.49 54.68 12.97
N ILE A 109 38.37 55.17 13.51
CA ILE A 109 38.30 56.15 14.59
C ILE A 109 37.73 55.43 15.81
N LEU A 110 38.61 55.14 16.78
CA LEU A 110 38.24 54.54 18.06
C LEU A 110 38.05 55.63 19.11
N ASN A 111 36.88 55.66 19.73
CA ASN A 111 36.55 56.52 20.86
C ASN A 111 36.32 55.62 22.08
N GLU A 112 37.29 55.60 22.99
CA GLU A 112 37.29 54.76 24.18
C GLU A 112 36.98 55.59 25.42
N VAL A 113 35.99 55.18 26.20
CA VAL A 113 35.67 55.77 27.50
C VAL A 113 36.29 54.91 28.59
N VAL A 114 37.20 55.50 29.37
CA VAL A 114 37.97 54.79 30.43
C VAL A 114 37.45 55.07 31.85
N SER A 115 36.42 55.91 31.98
CA SER A 115 35.79 56.20 33.28
C SER A 115 34.71 55.17 33.63
N ASN A 116 34.09 55.34 34.81
CA ASN A 116 32.95 54.52 35.23
C ASN A 116 31.58 55.06 34.76
N ASN A 117 31.55 56.03 33.84
CA ASN A 117 30.31 56.63 33.36
C ASN A 117 29.84 55.98 32.05
N PRO A 118 28.55 55.65 31.90
CA PRO A 118 28.00 55.20 30.62
C PRO A 118 27.90 56.35 29.62
N SER A 119 27.73 56.00 28.34
CA SER A 119 27.55 56.95 27.23
C SER A 119 26.09 57.08 26.82
N SER A 120 25.63 58.31 26.57
CA SER A 120 24.31 58.62 26.02
C SER A 120 24.44 59.27 24.64
N LEU A 121 23.96 58.59 23.60
CA LEU A 121 24.10 58.98 22.20
C LEU A 121 22.73 59.42 21.64
N ASN A 122 22.44 60.71 21.73
CA ASN A 122 21.10 61.27 21.45
C ASN A 122 20.99 62.00 20.10
N GLY A 123 21.96 61.87 19.20
CA GLY A 123 21.98 62.59 17.93
C GLY A 123 22.88 61.95 16.88
N ILE A 124 22.99 62.62 15.73
CA ILE A 124 23.76 62.14 14.58
C ILE A 124 25.27 62.33 14.81
N MET A 125 26.05 61.32 14.44
CA MET A 125 27.50 61.32 14.45
C MET A 125 28.05 61.37 13.02
N GLU A 126 28.72 62.46 12.65
CA GLU A 126 29.25 62.68 11.31
C GLU A 126 30.76 62.51 11.26
N ILE A 127 31.29 61.77 10.30
CA ILE A 127 32.70 61.84 9.92
C ILE A 127 32.87 62.89 8.83
N ALA A 128 33.43 64.05 9.16
CA ALA A 128 33.73 65.10 8.19
C ALA A 128 35.07 64.83 7.50
N GLY A 129 35.09 64.78 6.17
CA GLY A 129 36.28 64.44 5.39
C GLY A 129 36.25 63.00 4.89
N GLN A 130 37.34 62.26 5.07
CA GLN A 130 37.46 60.90 4.56
C GLN A 130 36.56 59.92 5.34
N LYS A 131 35.77 59.10 4.62
CA LYS A 131 34.96 58.01 5.19
C LYS A 131 35.84 57.04 5.98
N ALA A 132 35.38 56.60 7.14
CA ALA A 132 36.12 55.70 8.03
C ALA A 132 35.18 54.81 8.87
N ASN A 133 35.74 53.81 9.54
CA ASN A 133 35.05 53.11 10.63
C ASN A 133 34.96 54.02 11.86
N LEU A 134 33.84 53.99 12.56
CA LEU A 134 33.62 54.73 13.80
C LEU A 134 33.26 53.77 14.93
N ILE A 135 34.02 53.80 16.02
CA ILE A 135 33.85 52.90 17.15
C ILE A 135 33.63 53.74 18.41
N ILE A 136 32.57 53.43 19.15
CA ILE A 136 32.29 53.94 20.49
C ILE A 136 32.43 52.77 21.46
N ALA A 137 33.46 52.77 22.28
CA ALA A 137 33.78 51.72 23.25
C ALA A 137 33.60 52.23 24.68
N ASN A 138 32.62 51.68 25.41
CA ASN A 138 32.38 52.01 26.81
C ASN A 138 31.87 50.78 27.58
N GLN A 139 32.72 50.21 28.44
CA GLN A 139 32.39 49.01 29.23
C GLN A 139 31.20 49.20 30.18
N LYS A 140 30.91 50.43 30.58
CA LYS A 140 29.82 50.72 31.53
C LYS A 140 28.45 50.83 30.87
N GLY A 141 28.41 50.80 29.53
CA GLY A 141 27.18 50.77 28.76
C GLY A 141 27.01 51.98 27.84
N ILE A 142 26.15 51.80 26.86
CA ILE A 142 25.85 52.79 25.81
C ILE A 142 24.33 52.84 25.66
N THR A 143 23.74 54.04 25.66
CA THR A 143 22.32 54.24 25.35
C THR A 143 22.18 55.07 24.09
N GLY A 144 21.46 54.57 23.08
CA GLY A 144 21.12 55.31 21.86
C GLY A 144 19.67 55.80 21.89
N ASN A 145 19.42 57.08 21.61
CA ASN A 145 18.08 57.66 21.47
C ASN A 145 18.06 58.83 20.48
N GLY A 146 17.83 58.54 19.20
CA GLY A 146 18.09 59.51 18.11
C GLY A 146 19.47 59.32 17.48
N LEU A 147 20.14 58.20 17.78
CA LEU A 147 21.42 57.83 17.22
C LEU A 147 21.33 57.67 15.70
N GLY A 148 22.32 58.20 14.99
CA GLY A 148 22.54 57.94 13.58
C GLY A 148 23.95 58.31 13.14
N PHE A 149 24.28 58.01 11.89
CA PHE A 149 25.63 58.21 11.34
C PHE A 149 25.59 58.95 10.01
N ILE A 150 26.67 59.67 9.70
CA ILE A 150 26.93 60.24 8.37
C ILE A 150 28.36 59.89 7.98
N ASN A 151 28.54 59.48 6.71
CA ASN A 151 29.85 59.20 6.11
C ASN A 151 30.67 58.15 6.91
N THR A 152 30.00 57.11 7.40
CA THR A 152 30.61 56.06 8.22
C THR A 152 30.60 54.74 7.45
N ASP A 153 31.68 53.97 7.52
CA ASP A 153 31.75 52.64 6.89
C ASP A 153 31.14 51.58 7.82
N ARG A 154 31.90 51.18 8.85
CA ARG A 154 31.38 50.41 10.00
C ARG A 154 31.15 51.33 11.19
N ALA A 155 29.96 51.31 11.74
CA ALA A 155 29.65 51.91 13.03
C ALA A 155 29.59 50.82 14.11
N ILE A 156 30.48 50.86 15.10
CA ILE A 156 30.57 49.84 16.14
C ILE A 156 30.26 50.47 17.50
N LEU A 157 29.21 49.98 18.16
CA LEU A 157 28.91 50.27 19.55
C LEU A 157 29.35 49.07 20.39
N THR A 158 30.29 49.26 21.30
CA THR A 158 30.84 48.14 22.07
C THR A 158 30.95 48.43 23.55
N THR A 159 30.60 47.45 24.38
CA THR A 159 30.95 47.44 25.81
C THR A 159 32.20 46.60 26.08
N GLY A 160 32.87 46.16 25.02
CA GLY A 160 34.15 45.47 25.12
C GLY A 160 35.33 46.42 25.23
N ASN A 161 36.35 46.00 25.98
CA ASN A 161 37.64 46.67 26.00
C ASN A 161 38.35 46.47 24.65
N PRO A 162 38.79 47.54 23.96
CA PRO A 162 39.59 47.42 22.74
C PRO A 162 40.89 46.65 22.99
N VAL A 163 41.29 45.81 22.04
CA VAL A 163 42.54 45.05 22.08
C VAL A 163 43.44 45.53 20.96
N LEU A 164 44.61 46.08 21.32
CA LEU A 164 45.63 46.52 20.37
C LEU A 164 46.81 45.54 20.37
N ASN A 165 47.41 45.30 19.22
CA ASN A 165 48.68 44.55 19.13
C ASN A 165 49.90 45.45 19.43
N GLU A 166 51.10 44.86 19.44
CA GLU A 166 52.36 45.58 19.70
C GLU A 166 52.64 46.73 18.71
N ALA A 167 52.11 46.65 17.48
CA ALA A 167 52.21 47.70 16.47
C ALA A 167 51.12 48.78 16.59
N GLY A 168 50.24 48.68 17.58
CA GLY A 168 49.12 49.60 17.82
C GLY A 168 47.90 49.39 16.92
N ALA A 169 47.83 48.30 16.16
CA ALA A 169 46.66 47.97 15.36
C ALA A 169 45.54 47.39 16.23
N LEU A 170 44.29 47.78 15.98
CA LEU A 170 43.12 47.19 16.62
C LEU A 170 42.89 45.77 16.10
N THR A 171 42.92 44.78 16.99
CA THR A 171 42.73 43.36 16.66
C THR A 171 41.39 42.81 17.13
N GLY A 172 40.75 43.43 18.12
CA GLY A 172 39.47 42.94 18.63
C GLY A 172 38.94 43.68 19.85
N PHE A 173 37.96 43.06 20.50
CA PHE A 173 37.32 43.54 21.71
C PHE A 173 37.13 42.41 22.72
N ASN A 174 37.35 42.70 24.01
CA ASN A 174 37.04 41.80 25.11
C ASN A 174 35.79 42.30 25.84
N VAL A 175 34.66 41.63 25.62
CA VAL A 175 33.37 41.93 26.24
C VAL A 175 33.20 41.09 27.50
N THR A 176 32.93 41.73 28.63
CA THR A 176 32.72 41.05 29.93
C THR A 176 31.49 41.59 30.68
N GLU A 177 31.15 42.86 30.50
CA GLU A 177 30.03 43.54 31.15
C GLU A 177 29.42 44.62 30.23
N GLY A 178 28.43 45.35 30.76
CA GLY A 178 27.81 46.49 30.08
C GLY A 178 26.61 46.14 29.20
N THR A 179 25.66 47.07 29.10
CA THR A 179 24.48 46.93 28.24
C THR A 179 24.49 48.01 27.17
N VAL A 180 24.14 47.64 25.94
CA VAL A 180 23.75 48.59 24.90
C VAL A 180 22.23 48.69 24.87
N ALA A 181 21.69 49.85 25.25
CA ALA A 181 20.27 50.12 25.28
C ALA A 181 19.84 50.96 24.06
N ILE A 182 18.89 50.45 23.29
CA ILE A 182 18.26 51.16 22.18
C ILE A 182 16.92 51.71 22.67
N ALA A 183 16.83 53.03 22.81
CA ALA A 183 15.63 53.76 23.17
C ALA A 183 15.18 54.68 22.02
N GLY A 184 13.91 55.08 22.01
CA GLY A 184 13.40 56.01 21.00
C GLY A 184 13.54 55.48 19.56
N THR A 185 13.89 56.35 18.60
CA THR A 185 14.09 55.97 17.19
C THR A 185 15.52 56.26 16.77
N ASN A 186 16.21 55.27 16.20
CA ASN A 186 17.62 55.35 15.83
C ASN A 186 17.76 54.94 14.37
N ASN A 187 18.23 55.84 13.52
CA ASN A 187 18.49 55.55 12.11
C ASN A 187 19.99 55.50 11.86
N THR A 188 20.55 54.30 11.88
CA THR A 188 21.96 54.03 11.69
C THR A 188 22.29 53.65 10.24
N SER A 189 21.33 53.78 9.30
CA SER A 189 21.53 53.47 7.87
C SER A 189 22.49 54.41 7.14
N GLY A 190 23.00 55.45 7.80
CA GLY A 190 24.12 56.25 7.28
C GLY A 190 25.50 55.60 7.46
N ALA A 191 25.54 54.42 8.10
CA ALA A 191 26.66 53.48 8.05
C ALA A 191 26.32 52.28 7.15
N ASP A 192 27.30 51.75 6.43
CA ASP A 192 27.13 50.55 5.59
C ASP A 192 26.82 49.32 6.47
N THR A 193 27.45 49.23 7.65
CA THR A 193 27.15 48.23 8.69
C THR A 193 27.12 48.88 10.06
N THR A 194 26.11 48.54 10.86
CA THR A 194 26.04 48.85 12.29
C THR A 194 26.27 47.58 13.09
N GLU A 195 27.19 47.64 14.04
CA GLU A 195 27.61 46.51 14.88
C GLU A 195 27.41 46.86 16.36
N ILE A 196 26.80 45.95 17.10
CA ILE A 196 26.62 46.06 18.56
C ILE A 196 27.30 44.87 19.22
N LEU A 197 28.38 45.14 19.96
CA LEU A 197 29.23 44.11 20.58
C LEU A 197 29.20 44.31 22.10
N SER A 198 28.37 43.57 22.84
CA SER A 198 28.12 43.92 24.25
C SER A 198 27.72 42.74 25.12
N LYS A 199 27.81 42.83 26.45
CA LYS A 199 27.35 41.73 27.30
C LYS A 199 25.84 41.51 27.14
N LYS A 200 25.05 42.58 27.04
CA LYS A 200 23.59 42.55 26.84
C LYS A 200 23.11 43.67 25.91
N VAL A 201 22.05 43.42 25.15
CA VAL A 201 21.32 44.43 24.38
C VAL A 201 19.85 44.49 24.82
N ASP A 202 19.39 45.69 25.16
CA ASP A 202 17.99 45.97 25.46
C ASP A 202 17.40 46.88 24.37
N VAL A 203 16.31 46.45 23.72
CA VAL A 203 15.67 47.20 22.64
C VAL A 203 14.27 47.64 23.06
N ASN A 204 14.23 48.87 23.58
CA ASN A 204 13.03 49.60 24.00
C ASN A 204 12.76 50.81 23.09
N GLY A 205 12.98 50.60 21.80
CA GLY A 205 12.91 51.58 20.73
C GLY A 205 13.22 50.93 19.38
N ASN A 206 13.27 51.71 18.31
CA ASN A 206 13.56 51.20 16.96
C ASN A 206 15.00 51.49 16.57
N ILE A 207 15.65 50.52 15.92
CA ILE A 207 16.92 50.70 15.19
C ILE A 207 16.72 50.31 13.72
N THR A 208 17.10 51.21 12.82
CA THR A 208 17.10 50.98 11.36
C THR A 208 18.54 51.03 10.84
N ALA A 209 19.01 49.99 10.14
CA ALA A 209 20.37 49.87 9.62
C ALA A 209 20.37 49.29 8.20
N ASN A 210 21.46 49.46 7.44
CA ASN A 210 21.64 48.70 6.19
C ASN A 210 21.94 47.23 6.52
N VAL A 211 23.00 46.98 7.28
CA VAL A 211 23.30 45.68 7.88
C VAL A 211 23.42 45.88 9.38
N LEU A 212 22.68 45.10 10.17
CA LEU A 212 22.77 45.09 11.63
C LEU A 212 23.41 43.79 12.09
N LYS A 213 24.51 43.88 12.83
CA LYS A 213 25.16 42.73 13.47
C LYS A 213 25.18 42.95 14.98
N VAL A 214 24.69 41.98 15.74
CA VAL A 214 24.67 42.05 17.20
C VAL A 214 25.32 40.78 17.74
N VAL A 215 26.37 40.94 18.54
CA VAL A 215 27.04 39.85 19.24
C VAL A 215 26.96 40.14 20.73
N THR A 216 26.24 39.28 21.46
CA THR A 216 26.05 39.38 22.90
C THR A 216 26.70 38.26 23.70
N GLY A 217 26.99 38.56 24.96
CA GLY A 217 27.62 37.64 25.91
C GLY A 217 29.07 38.02 26.24
N SER A 218 29.71 37.25 27.12
CA SER A 218 31.13 37.43 27.44
C SER A 218 31.99 36.83 26.33
N ASN A 219 32.67 37.68 25.56
CA ASN A 219 33.36 37.27 24.34
C ASN A 219 34.73 37.94 24.15
N ALA A 220 35.67 37.20 23.60
CA ALA A 220 36.76 37.79 22.82
C ALA A 220 36.32 37.82 21.35
N ILE A 221 36.23 39.01 20.77
CA ILE A 221 35.68 39.25 19.42
C ILE A 221 36.77 39.79 18.52
N ASN A 222 37.00 39.16 17.38
CA ASN A 222 37.94 39.65 16.36
C ASN A 222 37.38 40.86 15.60
N PHE A 223 38.21 41.89 15.39
CA PHE A 223 37.76 43.12 14.72
C PHE A 223 37.45 42.94 13.22
N ALA A 224 38.14 42.03 12.54
CA ALA A 224 38.08 41.88 11.08
C ALA A 224 36.81 41.14 10.64
N ASP A 225 36.44 40.06 11.31
CA ASP A 225 35.37 39.14 10.90
C ASP A 225 34.26 38.95 11.95
N LEU A 226 34.39 39.55 13.14
CA LEU A 226 33.52 39.36 14.29
C LEU A 226 33.45 37.92 14.82
N ALA A 227 34.43 37.08 14.48
CA ALA A 227 34.55 35.77 15.10
C ALA A 227 34.65 35.95 16.62
N CYS A 228 33.70 35.37 17.35
CA CYS A 228 33.62 35.45 18.80
C CYS A 228 33.97 34.11 19.45
N SER A 229 34.78 34.16 20.50
CA SER A 229 35.01 33.04 21.40
C SER A 229 34.44 33.38 22.76
N ASN A 230 33.54 32.54 23.28
CA ASN A 230 32.97 32.75 24.60
C ASN A 230 34.08 32.62 25.67
N THR A 231 34.25 33.65 26.51
CA THR A 231 35.27 33.71 27.56
C THR A 231 34.74 33.38 28.96
N ASN A 232 33.44 33.16 29.09
CA ASN A 232 32.75 32.76 30.32
C ASN A 232 32.86 31.26 30.65
N GLY A 233 33.56 30.48 29.82
CA GLY A 233 33.68 29.03 29.98
C GLY A 233 32.31 28.33 29.95
N ASP A 234 32.16 27.30 30.79
CA ASP A 234 30.91 26.51 30.89
C ASP A 234 29.87 27.10 31.85
N ILE A 235 30.03 28.36 32.28
CA ILE A 235 29.08 29.01 33.20
C ILE A 235 27.74 29.16 32.50
N VAL A 236 26.69 28.57 33.09
CA VAL A 236 25.31 28.71 32.62
C VAL A 236 24.68 29.94 33.26
N GLU A 237 24.38 30.95 32.46
CA GLU A 237 23.67 32.15 32.86
C GLU A 237 22.16 32.03 32.59
N THR A 238 21.37 32.95 33.16
CA THR A 238 19.91 32.98 33.02
C THR A 238 19.44 34.34 32.54
N GLY A 239 18.34 34.38 31.79
CA GLY A 239 17.77 35.60 31.24
C GLY A 239 18.01 35.73 29.74
N TYR A 240 17.90 36.95 29.23
CA TYR A 240 17.97 37.25 27.81
C TYR A 240 19.15 38.19 27.55
N ALA A 241 20.06 37.79 26.67
CA ALA A 241 21.17 38.63 26.22
C ALA A 241 20.71 39.68 25.20
N ILE A 242 19.61 39.39 24.48
CA ILE A 242 18.90 40.33 23.61
C ILE A 242 17.44 40.33 24.04
N ASP A 243 16.93 41.45 24.56
CA ASP A 243 15.53 41.61 24.97
C ASP A 243 14.88 42.76 24.20
N ILE A 244 13.98 42.43 23.27
CA ILE A 244 13.23 43.39 22.46
C ILE A 244 11.83 43.50 23.05
N THR A 245 11.46 44.71 23.45
CA THR A 245 10.14 45.02 24.02
C THR A 245 9.07 45.16 22.95
N ALA A 246 7.80 45.24 23.35
CA ALA A 246 6.65 45.39 22.43
C ALA A 246 6.63 46.70 21.63
N ILE A 247 7.35 47.73 22.07
CA ILE A 247 7.54 48.99 21.33
C ILE A 247 8.88 49.03 20.60
N GLY A 248 9.70 48.00 20.80
CA GLY A 248 11.01 47.86 20.19
C GLY A 248 10.94 47.27 18.78
N GLY A 249 12.00 47.49 18.01
CA GLY A 249 12.12 46.91 16.68
C GLY A 249 13.52 47.02 16.10
N MET A 250 13.86 46.06 15.25
CA MET A 250 15.08 46.04 14.46
C MET A 250 14.69 45.95 12.98
N ASN A 251 15.14 46.91 12.18
CA ASN A 251 14.85 46.99 10.75
C ASN A 251 16.18 47.10 9.98
N GLY A 252 16.38 46.28 8.95
CA GLY A 252 17.49 46.50 8.03
C GLY A 252 17.44 45.61 6.81
N ASN A 253 18.46 45.69 5.95
CA ASN A 253 18.56 44.75 4.82
C ASN A 253 18.91 43.37 5.35
N SER A 254 20.03 43.22 6.06
CA SER A 254 20.38 41.97 6.74
C SER A 254 20.57 42.18 8.24
N ILE A 255 20.03 41.26 9.04
CA ILE A 255 20.11 41.27 10.50
C ILE A 255 20.76 39.97 10.97
N TYR A 256 21.84 40.07 11.74
CA TYR A 256 22.57 38.94 12.34
C TYR A 256 22.63 39.12 13.85
N LEU A 257 22.03 38.21 14.61
CA LEU A 257 21.98 38.27 16.07
C LEU A 257 22.62 37.01 16.67
N VAL A 258 23.58 37.19 17.57
CA VAL A 258 24.30 36.09 18.25
C VAL A 258 24.22 36.30 19.75
N SER A 259 23.71 35.30 20.48
CA SER A 259 23.78 35.22 21.94
C SER A 259 24.70 34.05 22.33
N SER A 260 25.92 34.36 22.78
CA SER A 260 26.96 33.34 22.97
C SER A 260 27.05 32.77 24.38
N ASP A 261 26.53 33.43 25.41
CA ASP A 261 26.58 32.90 26.78
C ASP A 261 25.64 31.72 26.96
N ASN A 262 26.19 30.62 27.49
CA ASN A 262 25.45 29.39 27.75
C ASN A 262 24.22 29.68 28.61
N GLY A 263 23.03 29.33 28.10
CA GLY A 263 21.76 29.51 28.79
C GLY A 263 21.08 30.86 28.61
N THR A 264 21.78 31.90 28.13
CA THR A 264 21.15 33.20 27.83
C THR A 264 20.47 33.21 26.46
N GLY A 265 19.22 33.66 26.44
CA GLY A 265 18.38 33.62 25.25
C GLY A 265 18.22 34.95 24.52
N VAL A 266 17.40 34.92 23.49
CA VAL A 266 16.83 36.07 22.80
C VAL A 266 15.32 36.08 23.05
N LYS A 267 14.79 37.23 23.48
CA LYS A 267 13.35 37.45 23.61
C LYS A 267 12.92 38.59 22.69
N ASN A 268 11.93 38.30 21.84
CA ASN A 268 11.35 39.27 20.91
C ASN A 268 9.87 39.47 21.19
N ASP A 269 9.50 40.62 21.77
CA ASP A 269 8.13 41.11 21.86
C ASP A 269 7.79 42.12 20.75
N GLY A 270 8.75 42.50 19.91
CA GLY A 270 8.63 43.51 18.86
C GLY A 270 8.79 42.97 17.43
N ILE A 271 9.18 43.84 16.48
CA ILE A 271 9.40 43.46 15.07
C ILE A 271 10.89 43.37 14.78
N ILE A 272 11.34 42.21 14.33
CA ILE A 272 12.62 42.04 13.61
C ILE A 272 12.27 41.90 12.12
N TYR A 273 12.70 42.85 11.28
CA TYR A 273 12.46 42.84 9.84
C TYR A 273 13.75 42.98 9.03
N GLY A 274 13.98 42.03 8.12
CA GLY A 274 15.08 42.01 7.15
C GLY A 274 14.58 42.12 5.71
N ALA A 275 15.06 43.08 4.91
CA ALA A 275 14.77 43.13 3.46
C ALA A 275 15.51 42.04 2.65
N ASP A 276 16.58 41.47 3.22
CA ASP A 276 17.32 40.32 2.72
C ASP A 276 17.19 39.15 3.69
N ASN A 277 18.05 39.03 4.70
CA ASN A 277 18.08 37.86 5.59
C ASN A 277 17.97 38.27 7.06
N VAL A 278 17.33 37.43 7.86
CA VAL A 278 17.39 37.46 9.32
C VAL A 278 18.02 36.17 9.81
N GLU A 279 19.16 36.27 10.49
CA GLU A 279 19.86 35.15 11.09
C GLU A 279 20.00 35.35 12.59
N LEU A 280 19.61 34.35 13.37
CA LEU A 280 19.63 34.39 14.82
C LEU A 280 20.21 33.11 15.40
N THR A 281 21.32 33.23 16.13
CA THR A 281 21.96 32.12 16.84
C THR A 281 21.93 32.39 18.34
N SER A 282 21.50 31.41 19.14
CA SER A 282 21.46 31.52 20.60
C SER A 282 21.98 30.27 21.29
N ASN A 283 22.87 30.46 22.27
CA ASN A 283 23.26 29.41 23.22
C ASN A 283 22.25 29.21 24.37
N GLY A 284 21.07 29.84 24.27
CA GLY A 284 19.91 29.65 25.13
C GLY A 284 18.63 29.47 24.31
N ASP A 285 17.54 30.07 24.78
CA ASP A 285 16.24 30.03 24.11
C ASP A 285 16.08 31.17 23.09
N ILE A 286 15.31 30.94 22.03
CA ILE A 286 14.77 31.98 21.15
C ILE A 286 13.26 32.04 21.38
N ILE A 287 12.77 33.16 21.90
CA ILE A 287 11.34 33.35 22.19
C ILE A 287 10.80 34.48 21.31
N ASN A 288 9.93 34.13 20.37
CA ASN A 288 9.23 35.08 19.51
C ASN A 288 7.77 35.24 19.94
N ASN A 289 7.46 36.39 20.53
CA ASN A 289 6.13 36.78 20.97
C ASN A 289 5.42 37.76 20.02
N TYR A 290 6.08 38.19 18.93
CA TYR A 290 5.46 39.10 17.95
C TYR A 290 5.85 38.79 16.50
N ALA A 291 6.95 39.33 15.97
CA ALA A 291 7.26 39.14 14.54
C ALA A 291 8.76 39.05 14.24
N ILE A 292 9.15 37.99 13.53
CA ILE A 292 10.40 37.88 12.79
C ILE A 292 10.04 37.74 11.32
N VAL A 293 10.43 38.71 10.49
CA VAL A 293 10.01 38.79 9.09
C VAL A 293 11.20 39.04 8.19
N SER A 294 11.25 38.35 7.06
CA SER A 294 12.29 38.53 6.05
C SER A 294 11.70 38.52 4.63
N ASP A 295 12.21 39.38 3.76
CA ASP A 295 11.88 39.36 2.33
C ASP A 295 12.71 38.34 1.54
N LYS A 296 13.73 37.71 2.15
CA LYS A 296 14.31 36.44 1.68
C LYS A 296 14.23 35.39 2.77
N ASN A 297 15.31 35.12 3.50
CA ASN A 297 15.41 33.97 4.39
C ASN A 297 15.34 34.35 5.87
N VAL A 298 14.83 33.41 6.68
CA VAL A 298 14.97 33.41 8.14
C VAL A 298 15.70 32.15 8.56
N SER A 299 16.80 32.30 9.30
CA SER A 299 17.57 31.20 9.87
C SER A 299 17.67 31.34 11.39
N LEU A 300 17.16 30.36 12.13
CA LEU A 300 17.16 30.35 13.60
C LEU A 300 17.94 29.13 14.11
N SER A 301 18.92 29.34 14.97
CA SER A 301 19.71 28.28 15.60
C SER A 301 19.72 28.44 17.12
N ALA A 302 19.34 27.40 17.87
CA ALA A 302 19.29 27.45 19.34
C ALA A 302 19.87 26.18 20.00
N GLN A 303 20.66 26.37 21.06
CA GLN A 303 21.12 25.26 21.91
C GLN A 303 20.03 24.73 22.86
N LYS A 304 18.99 25.53 23.13
CA LYS A 304 17.82 25.10 23.92
C LYS A 304 16.58 25.07 23.04
N ASN A 305 15.68 26.05 23.19
CA ASN A 305 14.37 26.02 22.55
C ASN A 305 14.18 27.15 21.54
N VAL A 306 13.31 26.92 20.55
CA VAL A 306 12.66 27.99 19.77
C VAL A 306 11.17 27.96 20.08
N ILE A 307 10.64 29.06 20.63
CA ILE A 307 9.22 29.19 20.98
C ILE A 307 8.62 30.32 20.14
N ASN A 308 7.74 29.96 19.21
CA ASN A 308 6.96 30.92 18.44
C ASN A 308 5.52 30.99 18.96
N ARG A 309 5.08 32.21 19.34
CA ARG A 309 3.69 32.50 19.76
C ARG A 309 2.91 33.35 18.76
N LYS A 310 3.61 33.94 17.80
CA LYS A 310 3.05 34.84 16.78
C LYS A 310 3.66 34.54 15.43
N ARG A 311 4.41 35.43 14.80
CA ARG A 311 4.76 35.28 13.37
C ARG A 311 6.26 35.11 13.15
N ILE A 312 6.62 34.08 12.40
CA ILE A 312 7.89 33.96 11.68
C ILE A 312 7.54 33.86 10.20
N ASN A 313 8.04 34.78 9.37
CA ASN A 313 7.70 34.83 7.95
C ASN A 313 8.93 35.08 7.07
N ALA A 314 9.05 34.32 5.99
CA ALA A 314 10.10 34.50 4.97
C ALA A 314 9.48 34.49 3.56
N ASN A 315 9.83 35.44 2.70
CA ASN A 315 9.40 35.41 1.29
C ASN A 315 10.27 34.50 0.39
N ASP A 316 11.31 33.89 0.96
CA ASP A 316 12.02 32.73 0.40
C ASP A 316 11.91 31.55 1.38
N SER A 317 12.96 31.18 2.13
CA SER A 317 12.97 29.97 2.95
C SER A 317 13.15 30.23 4.46
N ILE A 318 12.66 29.30 5.28
CA ILE A 318 12.86 29.26 6.73
C ILE A 318 13.70 28.03 7.10
N ASN A 319 14.75 28.22 7.89
CA ASN A 319 15.54 27.13 8.48
C ASN A 319 15.59 27.29 10.00
N ILE A 320 15.14 26.28 10.74
CA ILE A 320 15.16 26.26 12.21
C ILE A 320 15.95 25.02 12.66
N ASN A 321 17.09 25.22 13.31
CA ASN A 321 17.96 24.15 13.80
C ASN A 321 18.15 24.27 15.32
N VAL A 322 17.62 23.32 16.07
CA VAL A 322 17.51 23.41 17.52
C VAL A 322 17.97 22.10 18.15
N ILE A 323 18.70 22.18 19.26
CA ILE A 323 19.17 20.98 19.96
C ILE A 323 18.07 20.34 20.82
N ASP A 324 17.22 21.13 21.47
CA ASP A 324 16.13 20.63 22.32
C ASP A 324 14.77 20.73 21.61
N THR A 325 13.95 21.75 21.92
CA THR A 325 12.55 21.77 21.44
C THR A 325 12.22 22.95 20.53
N VAL A 326 11.48 22.68 19.45
CA VAL A 326 10.76 23.71 18.69
C VAL A 326 9.28 23.67 19.06
N THR A 327 8.73 24.79 19.49
CA THR A 327 7.33 24.94 19.91
C THR A 327 6.66 26.06 19.12
N ASN A 328 5.64 25.73 18.33
CA ASN A 328 4.74 26.70 17.70
C ASN A 328 3.38 26.67 18.41
N THR A 329 3.09 27.65 19.24
CA THR A 329 1.91 27.70 20.14
C THR A 329 1.15 29.01 20.02
N ASP A 330 0.07 29.19 20.77
CA ASP A 330 -0.78 30.40 20.78
C ASP A 330 -1.31 30.81 19.39
N ASN A 331 -1.60 29.81 18.54
CA ASN A 331 -1.92 29.96 17.11
C ASN A 331 -0.82 30.65 16.30
N GLY A 332 0.44 30.44 16.68
CA GLY A 332 1.61 30.95 15.97
C GLY A 332 1.65 30.51 14.51
N ILE A 333 2.22 31.35 13.66
CA ILE A 333 2.39 31.15 12.22
C ILE A 333 3.88 31.12 11.91
N ILE A 334 4.33 30.04 11.28
CA ILE A 334 5.64 29.93 10.64
C ILE A 334 5.39 29.75 9.15
N ASN A 335 5.68 30.77 8.34
CA ASN A 335 5.30 30.78 6.93
C ASN A 335 6.47 31.12 6.01
N SER A 336 6.72 30.28 5.01
CA SER A 336 7.64 30.58 3.92
C SER A 336 6.94 30.54 2.55
N SER A 337 7.40 31.38 1.63
CA SER A 337 6.98 31.27 0.22
C SER A 337 7.71 30.17 -0.55
N ASN A 338 8.77 29.60 0.01
CA ASN A 338 9.50 28.48 -0.57
C ASN A 338 9.54 27.33 0.44
N ASN A 339 10.71 26.96 0.98
CA ASN A 339 10.84 25.81 1.87
C ASN A 339 10.85 26.23 3.34
N THR A 340 10.27 25.37 4.20
CA THR A 340 10.40 25.47 5.65
C THR A 340 11.06 24.19 6.17
N SER A 341 12.25 24.31 6.76
CA SER A 341 12.95 23.20 7.42
C SER A 341 13.02 23.40 8.93
N VAL A 342 12.68 22.37 9.69
CA VAL A 342 12.81 22.32 11.15
C VAL A 342 13.56 21.06 11.57
N LYS A 343 14.61 21.23 12.36
CA LYS A 343 15.38 20.15 13.00
C LYS A 343 15.41 20.39 14.50
N ALA A 344 14.96 19.42 15.29
CA ALA A 344 14.89 19.49 16.74
C ALA A 344 15.08 18.11 17.39
N LYS A 345 15.20 18.06 18.71
CA LYS A 345 14.96 16.81 19.45
C LYS A 345 13.47 16.56 19.56
N ASP A 346 12.71 17.53 20.08
CA ASP A 346 11.26 17.47 20.16
C ASP A 346 10.63 18.61 19.35
N PHE A 347 9.51 18.32 18.68
CA PHE A 347 8.76 19.30 17.90
C PHE A 347 7.29 19.30 18.31
N PHE A 348 6.78 20.47 18.67
CA PHE A 348 5.39 20.67 19.09
C PHE A 348 4.71 21.77 18.28
N ASN A 349 3.57 21.47 17.68
CA ASN A 349 2.80 22.43 16.89
C ASN A 349 1.32 22.46 17.28
N GLU A 350 0.84 23.59 17.76
CA GLU A 350 -0.59 23.94 17.91
C GLU A 350 -1.03 25.01 16.90
N GLY A 351 -0.09 25.63 16.18
CA GLY A 351 -0.34 26.71 15.24
C GLY A 351 -0.33 26.27 13.78
N ASN A 352 0.06 27.18 12.90
CA ASN A 352 0.14 26.96 11.45
C ASN A 352 1.60 27.00 10.99
N ILE A 353 2.05 25.94 10.34
CA ILE A 353 3.32 25.93 9.60
C ILE A 353 3.02 25.72 8.14
N LEU A 354 3.50 26.65 7.32
CA LEU A 354 3.19 26.76 5.90
C LEU A 354 4.49 26.83 5.10
N ALA A 355 4.53 26.12 3.97
CA ALA A 355 5.59 26.21 2.97
C ALA A 355 4.95 26.39 1.57
N GLY A 356 5.54 27.23 0.73
CA GLY A 356 5.02 27.50 -0.62
C GLY A 356 3.82 28.45 -0.66
N THR A 357 3.59 29.27 0.36
CA THR A 357 2.42 30.19 0.40
C THR A 357 2.80 31.67 0.24
N ASN A 358 1.88 32.49 -0.26
CA ASN A 358 2.05 33.94 -0.30
C ASN A 358 1.77 34.58 1.08
N ARG A 359 1.76 35.91 1.13
CA ARG A 359 1.46 36.67 2.36
C ARG A 359 0.02 36.47 2.87
N ASP A 360 -0.89 36.08 2.00
CA ASP A 360 -2.30 35.78 2.30
C ASP A 360 -2.53 34.29 2.62
N SER A 361 -1.46 33.51 2.81
CA SER A 361 -1.50 32.07 3.09
C SER A 361 -2.16 31.23 1.98
N GLN A 362 -2.19 31.73 0.75
CA GLN A 362 -2.59 30.96 -0.43
C GLN A 362 -1.37 30.24 -0.99
N PHE A 363 -1.53 28.99 -1.42
CA PHE A 363 -0.47 28.29 -2.15
C PHE A 363 -0.17 29.04 -3.45
N THR A 364 1.06 29.51 -3.59
CA THR A 364 1.48 30.30 -4.78
C THR A 364 2.79 29.82 -5.37
N LYS A 365 3.50 28.92 -4.67
CA LYS A 365 4.76 28.34 -5.10
C LYS A 365 4.86 26.90 -4.63
N ASN A 366 5.67 26.11 -5.32
CA ASN A 366 6.04 24.77 -4.88
C ASN A 366 7.04 24.92 -3.72
N GLY A 367 6.59 24.68 -2.50
CA GLY A 367 7.40 24.74 -1.29
C GLY A 367 7.30 23.44 -0.49
N THR A 368 8.43 22.93 -0.01
CA THR A 368 8.50 21.72 0.83
C THR A 368 8.53 22.10 2.31
N LEU A 369 7.74 21.40 3.12
CA LEU A 369 7.84 21.41 4.58
C LEU A 369 8.61 20.17 5.02
N ASP A 370 9.76 20.35 5.68
CA ASP A 370 10.61 19.27 6.18
C ASP A 370 10.81 19.41 7.70
N ILE A 371 10.26 18.47 8.46
CA ILE A 371 10.36 18.45 9.93
C ILE A 371 11.01 17.13 10.34
N THR A 372 12.20 17.25 10.95
CA THR A 372 12.93 16.13 11.53
C THR A 372 13.10 16.32 13.03
N ALA A 373 12.57 15.37 13.82
CA ALA A 373 12.76 15.29 15.26
C ALA A 373 13.55 14.03 15.62
N THR A 374 14.57 14.17 16.47
CA THR A 374 15.33 13.01 16.99
C THR A 374 14.61 12.28 18.13
N ASN A 375 13.45 12.78 18.56
CA ASN A 375 12.56 12.16 19.51
C ASN A 375 11.10 12.24 18.99
N ASN A 376 10.28 13.19 19.44
CA ASN A 376 8.86 13.24 19.09
C ASN A 376 8.48 14.39 18.15
N ILE A 377 7.48 14.13 17.29
CA ILE A 377 6.68 15.14 16.60
C ILE A 377 5.26 15.07 17.19
N ASP A 378 4.81 16.14 17.83
CA ASP A 378 3.45 16.30 18.35
C ASP A 378 2.74 17.43 17.58
N ASN A 379 1.83 17.06 16.67
CA ASN A 379 1.06 18.01 15.88
C ASN A 379 -0.41 18.03 16.30
N VAL A 380 -0.88 19.18 16.80
CA VAL A 380 -2.29 19.48 17.09
C VAL A 380 -2.82 20.59 16.16
N GLY A 381 -1.92 21.33 15.51
CA GLY A 381 -2.23 22.40 14.58
C GLY A 381 -2.23 21.95 13.10
N ASN A 382 -1.75 22.84 12.23
CA ASN A 382 -1.73 22.68 10.78
C ASN A 382 -0.29 22.65 10.25
N LEU A 383 0.02 21.65 9.43
CA LEU A 383 1.28 21.50 8.70
C LEU A 383 0.97 21.41 7.20
N TYR A 384 1.17 22.49 6.46
CA TYR A 384 0.79 22.57 5.04
C TYR A 384 1.96 22.91 4.12
N ALA A 385 1.99 22.27 2.95
CA ALA A 385 2.99 22.54 1.93
C ALA A 385 2.38 22.61 0.52
N GLY A 386 2.79 23.61 -0.26
CA GLY A 386 2.41 23.76 -1.68
C GLY A 386 3.07 22.72 -2.60
N SER A 387 4.04 21.96 -2.09
CA SER A 387 4.58 20.75 -2.70
C SER A 387 4.58 19.63 -1.66
N ASN A 388 5.73 19.18 -1.19
CA ASN A 388 5.83 17.98 -0.36
C ASN A 388 5.85 18.30 1.14
N VAL A 389 5.27 17.42 1.95
CA VAL A 389 5.49 17.36 3.40
C VAL A 389 6.37 16.17 3.72
N LYS A 390 7.45 16.38 4.48
CA LYS A 390 8.36 15.35 4.97
C LYS A 390 8.41 15.41 6.48
N LEU A 391 8.02 14.32 7.14
CA LEU A 391 8.05 14.18 8.59
C LEU A 391 8.93 12.98 8.97
N LYS A 392 9.78 13.18 9.98
CA LYS A 392 10.60 12.12 10.57
C LYS A 392 10.66 12.31 12.08
N ALA A 393 10.18 11.33 12.84
CA ALA A 393 10.29 11.32 14.30
C ALA A 393 10.87 9.99 14.77
N ILE A 394 12.09 9.99 15.30
CA ILE A 394 12.78 8.73 15.67
C ILE A 394 12.00 7.94 16.75
N ALA A 395 11.33 8.61 17.68
CA ALA A 395 10.55 7.93 18.71
C ALA A 395 9.06 7.82 18.34
N ASN A 396 8.33 8.93 18.28
CA ASN A 396 6.91 8.92 17.96
C ASN A 396 6.49 10.13 17.12
N LEU A 397 5.62 9.90 16.15
CA LEU A 397 4.87 10.93 15.45
C LEU A 397 3.41 10.84 15.88
N ASN A 398 2.96 11.81 16.68
CA ASN A 398 1.58 11.94 17.14
C ASN A 398 0.90 13.07 16.38
N ASN A 399 0.00 12.71 15.47
CA ASN A 399 -0.83 13.65 14.73
C ASN A 399 -2.26 13.67 15.28
N ASN A 400 -2.66 14.81 15.84
CA ASN A 400 -4.02 15.13 16.28
C ASN A 400 -4.56 16.41 15.59
N GLY A 401 -3.82 16.93 14.60
CA GLY A 401 -4.17 18.08 13.78
C GLY A 401 -4.20 17.71 12.30
N ASN A 402 -3.93 18.69 11.43
CA ASN A 402 -3.95 18.50 9.98
C ASN A 402 -2.53 18.50 9.41
N VAL A 403 -2.26 17.55 8.53
CA VAL A 403 -1.10 17.52 7.65
C VAL A 403 -1.59 17.40 6.23
N TYR A 404 -1.39 18.47 5.43
CA TYR A 404 -1.79 18.50 4.03
C TYR A 404 -0.60 18.81 3.12
N SER A 405 -0.43 17.99 2.11
CA SER A 405 0.56 18.19 1.05
C SER A 405 -0.14 18.39 -0.29
N ASN A 406 0.17 19.45 -1.01
CA ASN A 406 -0.27 19.62 -2.42
C ASN A 406 0.60 18.81 -3.42
N GLY A 407 1.54 18.03 -2.89
CA GLY A 407 2.36 17.03 -3.57
C GLY A 407 2.34 15.74 -2.74
N ASP A 408 3.50 15.19 -2.43
CA ASP A 408 3.64 13.94 -1.69
C ASP A 408 3.74 14.15 -0.18
N LEU A 409 3.03 13.32 0.60
CA LEU A 409 3.23 13.22 2.05
C LEU A 409 4.18 12.06 2.35
N ASN A 410 5.31 12.37 2.98
CA ASN A 410 6.36 11.39 3.27
C ASN A 410 6.64 11.35 4.77
N ILE A 411 6.18 10.30 5.44
CA ILE A 411 6.54 9.97 6.82
C ILE A 411 7.52 8.81 6.74
N ARG A 412 8.82 9.03 6.94
CA ARG A 412 9.82 7.97 6.80
C ARG A 412 10.71 7.87 8.01
N GLU A 413 11.22 6.66 8.25
CA GLU A 413 12.19 6.37 9.30
C GLU A 413 11.71 6.88 10.66
N SER A 414 10.40 6.74 10.92
CA SER A 414 9.79 7.13 12.17
C SER A 414 9.61 5.92 13.06
N GLY A 415 9.58 6.12 14.38
CA GLY A 415 9.19 5.08 15.33
C GLY A 415 7.69 4.80 15.23
N ASN A 416 6.92 4.96 16.31
CA ASN A 416 5.48 4.78 16.22
C ASN A 416 4.81 5.98 15.55
N VAL A 417 3.89 5.72 14.63
CA VAL A 417 3.04 6.73 14.01
C VAL A 417 1.62 6.56 14.54
N GLN A 418 1.10 7.60 15.18
CA GLN A 418 -0.26 7.66 15.70
C GLN A 418 -0.99 8.82 15.03
N ASN A 419 -1.99 8.51 14.20
CA ASN A 419 -2.94 9.50 13.69
C ASN A 419 -4.22 9.41 14.52
N SER A 420 -4.40 10.33 15.48
CA SER A 420 -5.55 10.35 16.41
C SER A 420 -6.87 10.66 15.70
N ASN A 421 -7.99 10.53 16.41
CA ASN A 421 -9.35 10.66 15.85
C ASN A 421 -9.68 11.98 15.12
N LYS A 422 -9.03 13.09 15.50
CA LYS A 422 -9.13 14.39 14.81
C LYS A 422 -8.05 14.58 13.75
N GLY A 423 -7.06 13.70 13.75
CA GLY A 423 -5.90 13.74 12.87
C GLY A 423 -6.30 13.50 11.42
N ILE A 424 -5.76 14.34 10.54
CA ILE A 424 -5.82 14.15 9.10
C ILE A 424 -4.40 14.15 8.56
N LEU A 425 -4.06 13.09 7.83
CA LEU A 425 -2.86 12.97 7.01
C LEU A 425 -3.32 12.87 5.57
N ALA A 426 -3.03 13.86 4.73
CA ALA A 426 -3.44 13.79 3.34
C ALA A 426 -2.47 14.43 2.34
N SER A 427 -2.46 13.87 1.14
CA SER A 427 -1.65 14.31 0.00
C SER A 427 -2.48 14.42 -1.27
N TYR A 428 -2.18 15.40 -2.12
CA TYR A 428 -2.73 15.48 -3.47
C TYR A 428 -2.15 14.39 -4.38
N ASN A 429 -0.87 14.03 -4.17
CA ASN A 429 -0.22 12.89 -4.83
C ASN A 429 -0.10 11.72 -3.84
N ASP A 430 1.08 11.11 -3.75
CA ASP A 430 1.32 9.87 -3.00
C ASP A 430 1.52 10.15 -1.51
N THR A 431 1.05 9.22 -0.68
CA THR A 431 1.41 9.14 0.73
C THR A 431 2.27 7.91 0.97
N VAL A 432 3.43 8.12 1.59
CA VAL A 432 4.33 7.03 2.02
C VAL A 432 4.58 7.13 3.52
N ILE A 433 4.30 6.05 4.24
CA ILE A 433 4.56 5.90 5.67
C ILE A 433 5.50 4.70 5.89
N SER A 434 6.66 4.95 6.49
CA SER A 434 7.56 3.91 7.01
C SER A 434 7.77 4.12 8.51
N SER A 435 7.37 3.12 9.30
CA SER A 435 7.26 3.23 10.77
C SER A 435 7.63 1.95 11.52
N ASP A 436 7.89 2.05 12.82
CA ASP A 436 7.93 0.88 13.71
C ASP A 436 6.54 0.28 13.88
N SER A 437 5.49 1.10 14.02
CA SER A 437 4.09 0.66 14.04
C SER A 437 3.18 1.83 13.67
N LEU A 438 2.03 1.52 13.09
CA LEU A 438 1.02 2.52 12.73
C LEU A 438 -0.29 2.25 13.47
N VAL A 439 -0.85 3.29 14.08
CA VAL A 439 -2.24 3.33 14.55
C VAL A 439 -2.94 4.53 13.91
N ASN A 440 -4.01 4.25 13.17
CA ASN A 440 -4.84 5.26 12.51
C ASN A 440 -6.26 5.28 13.11
N ASP A 441 -6.50 6.22 14.02
CA ASP A 441 -7.83 6.57 14.53
C ASP A 441 -8.51 7.66 13.71
N GLY A 442 -7.77 8.36 12.85
CA GLY A 442 -8.22 9.49 12.06
C GLY A 442 -8.39 9.19 10.56
N ARG A 443 -8.18 10.22 9.73
CA ARG A 443 -8.26 10.10 8.27
C ARG A 443 -6.87 10.07 7.66
N LEU A 444 -6.63 9.12 6.78
CA LEU A 444 -5.40 9.02 6.01
C LEU A 444 -5.77 8.87 4.52
N PHE A 445 -5.47 9.91 3.73
CA PHE A 445 -5.89 10.01 2.32
C PHE A 445 -4.73 10.26 1.37
N ALA A 446 -4.60 9.46 0.33
CA ALA A 446 -3.75 9.75 -0.83
C ALA A 446 -4.62 10.10 -2.04
N GLY A 447 -4.20 11.09 -2.83
CA GLY A 447 -4.98 11.60 -3.94
C GLY A 447 -6.12 12.54 -3.53
N TYR A 448 -6.00 13.24 -2.40
CA TYR A 448 -7.03 14.12 -1.86
C TYR A 448 -6.67 15.60 -2.09
N ASP A 449 -7.55 16.30 -2.78
CA ASP A 449 -7.47 17.75 -2.97
C ASP A 449 -8.22 18.48 -1.86
N GLN A 450 -7.46 19.19 -1.03
CA GLN A 450 -7.98 19.95 0.10
C GLN A 450 -8.71 21.24 -0.34
N GLU A 451 -8.40 21.80 -1.51
CA GLU A 451 -9.08 23.00 -2.01
C GLU A 451 -10.48 22.67 -2.52
N THR A 452 -10.65 21.51 -3.16
CA THR A 452 -11.94 21.06 -3.71
C THR A 452 -12.69 20.07 -2.81
N GLU A 453 -12.04 19.59 -1.74
CA GLU A 453 -12.52 18.54 -0.83
C GLU A 453 -12.93 17.25 -1.57
N LYS A 454 -12.14 16.87 -2.58
CA LYS A 454 -12.42 15.73 -3.47
C LYS A 454 -11.20 14.84 -3.67
N PHE A 455 -11.47 13.57 -3.97
CA PHE A 455 -10.47 12.65 -4.46
C PHE A 455 -10.20 12.88 -5.95
N ASN A 456 -8.93 12.96 -6.30
CA ASN A 456 -8.43 12.95 -7.66
C ASN A 456 -8.18 11.49 -8.07
N HIS A 457 -9.22 10.82 -8.57
CA HIS A 457 -9.29 9.39 -8.89
C HIS A 457 -8.20 8.85 -9.88
N ASP A 458 -7.31 9.71 -10.39
CA ASP A 458 -6.21 9.34 -11.29
C ASP A 458 -4.80 9.42 -10.64
N GLN A 459 -4.68 9.90 -9.39
CA GLN A 459 -3.39 10.14 -8.72
C GLN A 459 -3.44 9.85 -7.23
N GLY A 460 -2.35 9.32 -6.66
CA GLY A 460 -2.15 9.26 -5.22
C GLY A 460 -2.23 7.85 -4.65
N ASN A 461 -1.10 7.16 -4.69
CA ASN A 461 -0.90 5.87 -4.05
C ASN A 461 -0.71 6.03 -2.53
N LEU A 462 -1.19 5.06 -1.76
CA LEU A 462 -0.94 4.97 -0.32
C LEU A 462 -0.07 3.75 -0.01
N ASN A 463 1.19 3.98 0.36
CA ASN A 463 2.13 2.92 0.74
C ASN A 463 2.50 3.02 2.22
N ILE A 464 2.15 2.01 2.99
CA ILE A 464 2.47 1.90 4.42
C ILE A 464 3.35 0.67 4.62
N ASP A 465 4.53 0.87 5.21
CA ASP A 465 5.50 -0.19 5.54
C ASP A 465 5.87 -0.09 7.02
N SER A 466 5.41 -1.04 7.83
CA SER A 466 5.64 -1.08 9.28
C SER A 466 6.45 -2.29 9.73
N GLN A 467 7.43 -2.05 10.61
CA GLN A 467 8.25 -3.12 11.22
C GLN A 467 7.53 -3.89 12.35
N GLY A 468 6.39 -3.38 12.79
CA GLY A 468 5.53 -3.93 13.82
C GLY A 468 4.11 -4.06 13.27
N THR A 469 3.10 -3.57 13.96
CA THR A 469 1.69 -3.74 13.56
C THR A 469 1.15 -2.53 12.81
N ILE A 470 0.14 -2.77 11.97
CA ILE A 470 -0.74 -1.73 11.41
C ILE A 470 -2.13 -1.90 12.01
N VAL A 471 -2.67 -0.86 12.65
CA VAL A 471 -4.04 -0.82 13.15
C VAL A 471 -4.79 0.34 12.51
N ASN A 472 -5.87 0.04 11.78
CA ASN A 472 -6.79 1.06 11.26
C ASN A 472 -8.12 1.02 12.01
N ASN A 473 -8.43 2.09 12.75
CA ASN A 473 -9.69 2.28 13.46
C ASN A 473 -10.67 3.20 12.74
N SER A 474 -10.26 3.86 11.64
CA SER A 474 -11.09 4.84 10.93
C SER A 474 -10.93 4.74 9.41
N TYR A 475 -10.35 5.73 8.71
CA TYR A 475 -10.32 5.73 7.24
C TYR A 475 -8.90 5.66 6.67
N LEU A 476 -8.70 4.69 5.77
CA LEU A 476 -7.63 4.70 4.78
C LEU A 476 -8.27 4.84 3.39
N SER A 477 -7.88 5.86 2.63
CA SER A 477 -8.37 6.04 1.26
C SER A 477 -7.23 6.37 0.31
N SER A 478 -7.25 5.75 -0.86
CA SER A 478 -6.30 5.99 -1.95
C SER A 478 -7.06 6.15 -3.26
N SER A 479 -6.83 7.25 -3.97
CA SER A 479 -7.27 7.39 -5.37
C SER A 479 -6.41 6.56 -6.34
N GLY A 480 -5.30 5.99 -5.85
CA GLY A 480 -4.41 5.12 -6.61
C GLY A 480 -4.42 3.69 -6.08
N GLU A 481 -3.25 3.05 -6.11
CA GLU A 481 -3.02 1.79 -5.42
C GLU A 481 -2.86 2.02 -3.90
N MET A 482 -3.12 0.98 -3.12
CA MET A 482 -2.83 0.96 -1.70
C MET A 482 -2.06 -0.31 -1.33
N GLN A 483 -0.95 -0.15 -0.65
CA GLN A 483 -0.13 -1.25 -0.14
C GLN A 483 0.08 -1.08 1.36
N LEU A 484 -0.33 -2.09 2.13
CA LEU A 484 -0.12 -2.18 3.58
C LEU A 484 0.82 -3.35 3.86
N ILE A 485 2.05 -3.06 4.27
CA ILE A 485 3.12 -4.02 4.54
C ILE A 485 3.44 -3.97 6.03
N SER A 486 3.46 -5.12 6.68
CA SER A 486 3.63 -5.25 8.14
C SER A 486 4.50 -6.45 8.47
N GLN A 487 5.52 -6.28 9.31
CA GLN A 487 6.26 -7.43 9.88
C GLN A 487 5.55 -8.05 11.10
N GLY A 488 4.52 -7.39 11.64
CA GLY A 488 3.55 -7.96 12.58
C GLY A 488 2.17 -8.10 11.95
N ASP A 489 1.13 -7.94 12.76
CA ASP A 489 -0.26 -8.05 12.32
C ASP A 489 -0.78 -6.78 11.62
N ILE A 490 -1.71 -6.97 10.68
CA ILE A 490 -2.56 -5.90 10.15
C ILE A 490 -3.97 -6.12 10.69
N THR A 491 -4.46 -5.18 11.50
CA THR A 491 -5.82 -5.23 12.05
C THR A 491 -6.62 -4.03 11.57
N ASN A 492 -7.73 -4.30 10.89
CA ASN A 492 -8.65 -3.30 10.42
C ASN A 492 -9.98 -3.36 11.17
N TYR A 493 -10.30 -2.26 11.83
CA TYR A 493 -11.57 -1.95 12.47
C TYR A 493 -12.39 -0.90 11.69
N GLY A 494 -11.76 -0.16 10.78
CA GLY A 494 -12.35 0.93 10.01
C GLY A 494 -12.52 0.66 8.50
N SER A 495 -12.78 1.68 7.70
CA SER A 495 -12.92 1.54 6.24
C SER A 495 -11.57 1.65 5.52
N ILE A 496 -11.41 0.86 4.45
CA ILE A 496 -10.23 0.86 3.58
C ILE A 496 -10.73 0.89 2.13
N SER A 497 -10.37 1.93 1.38
CA SER A 497 -10.74 2.04 -0.03
C SER A 497 -9.55 2.42 -0.89
N ALA A 498 -9.36 1.69 -1.99
CA ALA A 498 -8.44 2.05 -3.06
C ALA A 498 -9.18 2.06 -4.40
N ASP A 499 -8.97 3.07 -5.22
CA ASP A 499 -9.56 3.09 -6.57
C ASP A 499 -8.86 2.10 -7.51
N ASN A 500 -7.65 1.66 -7.18
CA ASN A 500 -6.92 0.59 -7.88
C ASN A 500 -6.68 -0.65 -6.99
N ASN A 501 -5.49 -1.24 -7.05
CA ASN A 501 -5.17 -2.46 -6.31
C ASN A 501 -5.01 -2.14 -4.81
N LEU A 502 -5.53 -3.03 -3.98
CA LEU A 502 -5.38 -3.02 -2.54
C LEU A 502 -4.63 -4.28 -2.11
N THR A 503 -3.42 -4.11 -1.58
CA THR A 503 -2.55 -5.22 -1.18
C THR A 503 -2.26 -5.16 0.31
N PHE A 504 -2.41 -6.30 0.97
CA PHE A 504 -2.02 -6.54 2.35
C PHE A 504 -0.91 -7.60 2.38
N THR A 505 0.22 -7.26 2.99
CA THR A 505 1.33 -8.20 3.20
C THR A 505 1.72 -8.16 4.67
N ALA A 506 1.45 -9.22 5.41
CA ALA A 506 1.78 -9.35 6.82
C ALA A 506 2.65 -10.57 7.07
N SER A 507 3.75 -10.43 7.80
CA SER A 507 4.44 -11.60 8.37
C SER A 507 3.62 -12.20 9.53
N GLY A 508 2.74 -11.40 10.15
CA GLY A 508 1.73 -11.83 11.12
C GLY A 508 0.36 -12.06 10.49
N ASP A 509 -0.69 -11.86 11.29
CA ASP A 509 -2.08 -12.12 10.89
C ASP A 509 -2.72 -10.89 10.22
N VAL A 510 -3.66 -11.13 9.31
CA VAL A 510 -4.53 -10.09 8.75
C VAL A 510 -5.95 -10.29 9.28
N ASN A 511 -6.42 -9.31 10.06
CA ASN A 511 -7.68 -9.36 10.78
C ASN A 511 -8.61 -8.22 10.33
N PHE A 512 -9.76 -8.57 9.77
CA PHE A 512 -10.84 -7.63 9.47
C PHE A 512 -11.95 -7.82 10.49
N VAL A 513 -12.08 -6.88 11.42
CA VAL A 513 -12.98 -7.00 12.57
C VAL A 513 -13.91 -5.79 12.60
N PRO A 514 -15.24 -5.97 12.61
CA PRO A 514 -16.14 -4.85 12.68
C PRO A 514 -16.03 -4.18 14.06
N LEU A 515 -16.13 -2.85 14.11
CA LEU A 515 -16.30 -2.12 15.36
C LEU A 515 -17.60 -2.57 16.04
N THR A 516 -17.47 -3.24 17.18
CA THR A 516 -18.61 -3.63 17.99
C THR A 516 -19.13 -2.40 18.74
N ALA A 517 -20.14 -1.77 18.14
CA ALA A 517 -20.95 -0.65 18.64
C ALA A 517 -20.52 0.78 18.22
N GLU A 518 -21.50 1.49 17.64
CA GLU A 518 -21.63 2.96 17.49
C GLU A 518 -21.10 3.68 16.24
N THR A 519 -20.60 3.01 15.19
CA THR A 519 -20.32 3.70 13.91
C THR A 519 -21.39 3.42 12.85
N GLU A 520 -22.06 4.49 12.38
CA GLU A 520 -23.16 4.46 11.39
C GLU A 520 -22.76 4.07 9.96
N LEU A 521 -21.54 3.60 9.72
CA LEU A 521 -21.04 3.42 8.36
C LEU A 521 -20.72 1.94 8.08
N PRO A 522 -21.19 1.40 6.94
CA PRO A 522 -20.86 0.04 6.55
C PRO A 522 -19.34 -0.08 6.43
N LEU A 523 -18.77 -1.14 6.99
CA LEU A 523 -17.37 -1.47 6.76
C LEU A 523 -17.21 -1.76 5.27
N VAL A 524 -16.45 -0.93 4.56
CA VAL A 524 -16.10 -1.17 3.16
C VAL A 524 -14.60 -1.38 3.10
N ILE A 525 -14.20 -2.61 2.80
CA ILE A 525 -12.85 -2.92 2.31
C ILE A 525 -12.99 -3.11 0.81
N ALA A 526 -12.51 -2.13 0.04
CA ALA A 526 -12.69 -2.09 -1.40
C ALA A 526 -11.41 -1.76 -2.17
N GLY A 527 -11.27 -2.44 -3.30
CA GLY A 527 -10.25 -2.24 -4.32
C GLY A 527 -10.63 -2.97 -5.61
N LYS A 528 -9.99 -2.59 -6.73
CA LYS A 528 -10.14 -3.30 -8.01
C LYS A 528 -9.67 -4.75 -7.89
N LYS A 529 -8.45 -4.94 -7.40
CA LYS A 529 -7.94 -6.23 -6.92
C LYS A 529 -7.65 -6.13 -5.43
N ILE A 530 -8.05 -7.13 -4.67
CA ILE A 530 -7.67 -7.29 -3.27
C ILE A 530 -6.74 -8.50 -3.18
N ALA A 531 -5.49 -8.28 -2.78
CA ALA A 531 -4.50 -9.33 -2.57
C ALA A 531 -4.05 -9.33 -1.12
N ILE A 532 -4.07 -10.50 -0.47
CA ILE A 532 -3.75 -10.67 0.95
C ILE A 532 -2.73 -11.79 1.06
N SER A 533 -1.56 -11.49 1.62
CA SER A 533 -0.54 -12.47 1.98
C SER A 533 -0.26 -12.35 3.48
N CYS A 534 -0.46 -13.43 4.24
CA CYS A 534 -0.39 -13.39 5.70
C CYS A 534 -0.07 -14.75 6.35
N ASN A 535 0.17 -14.76 7.65
CA ASN A 535 0.23 -15.98 8.45
C ASN A 535 -1.16 -16.59 8.62
N ASN A 536 -2.08 -15.95 9.35
CA ASN A 536 -3.50 -16.31 9.36
C ASN A 536 -4.36 -15.17 8.84
N PHE A 537 -5.47 -15.54 8.18
CA PHE A 537 -6.50 -14.59 7.76
C PHE A 537 -7.75 -14.77 8.61
N LEU A 538 -8.29 -13.66 9.12
CA LEU A 538 -9.59 -13.62 9.78
C LEU A 538 -10.43 -12.50 9.16
N SER A 539 -11.58 -12.87 8.60
CA SER A 539 -12.60 -11.91 8.18
C SER A 539 -13.88 -12.08 8.98
N ASN A 540 -14.17 -11.13 9.85
CA ASN A 540 -15.46 -11.04 10.56
C ASN A 540 -16.34 -9.89 10.03
N ALA A 541 -16.00 -9.36 8.87
CA ALA A 541 -16.72 -8.28 8.24
C ALA A 541 -16.76 -8.43 6.72
N ASP A 542 -17.64 -7.68 6.07
CA ASP A 542 -17.83 -7.78 4.64
C ASP A 542 -16.61 -7.19 3.88
N VAL A 543 -16.08 -7.97 2.94
CA VAL A 543 -15.00 -7.59 2.03
C VAL A 543 -15.55 -7.59 0.62
N GLY A 544 -15.48 -6.45 -0.05
CA GLY A 544 -16.04 -6.26 -1.39
C GLY A 544 -14.99 -5.78 -2.37
N SER A 545 -14.60 -6.61 -3.34
CA SER A 545 -13.91 -6.11 -4.53
C SER A 545 -14.93 -5.37 -5.40
N LEU A 546 -14.69 -4.06 -5.55
CA LEU A 546 -15.53 -3.16 -6.34
C LEU A 546 -14.82 -2.85 -7.65
N HIS A 547 -15.61 -2.75 -8.72
CA HIS A 547 -15.18 -2.18 -9.98
C HIS A 547 -15.96 -0.90 -10.19
N ASP A 548 -15.23 0.22 -10.23
CA ASP A 548 -15.77 1.52 -10.60
C ASP A 548 -15.15 1.98 -11.92
N THR A 549 -15.48 1.31 -13.03
CA THR A 549 -15.25 1.94 -14.35
C THR A 549 -16.40 1.76 -15.33
N GLY A 550 -17.41 0.93 -15.06
CA GLY A 550 -18.57 0.78 -15.95
C GLY A 550 -18.26 0.26 -17.37
N VAL A 551 -17.02 -0.17 -17.66
CA VAL A 551 -16.60 -0.70 -18.96
C VAL A 551 -16.10 -2.13 -18.79
N ALA A 552 -16.64 -3.07 -19.57
CA ALA A 552 -16.12 -4.42 -19.65
C ALA A 552 -14.73 -4.39 -20.31
N ASP A 553 -13.67 -4.60 -19.54
CA ASP A 553 -12.30 -4.77 -20.04
C ASP A 553 -11.97 -6.27 -20.16
N GLU A 554 -11.29 -6.69 -21.21
CA GLU A 554 -10.74 -8.04 -21.37
C GLU A 554 -9.75 -8.39 -20.22
N ASN A 555 -9.19 -7.37 -19.56
CA ASN A 555 -8.37 -7.51 -18.35
C ASN A 555 -9.18 -7.82 -17.07
N ALA A 556 -10.52 -7.92 -17.12
CA ALA A 556 -11.32 -8.21 -15.93
C ALA A 556 -10.90 -9.50 -15.19
N ARG A 557 -10.19 -10.43 -15.85
CA ARG A 557 -9.60 -11.62 -15.21
C ARG A 557 -8.55 -11.32 -14.11
N THR A 558 -8.06 -10.09 -14.00
CA THR A 558 -7.06 -9.69 -12.99
C THR A 558 -7.64 -8.93 -11.79
N TYR A 559 -8.91 -8.52 -11.86
CA TYR A 559 -9.65 -8.01 -10.71
C TYR A 559 -10.16 -9.22 -9.91
N GLY A 560 -10.36 -9.10 -8.59
CA GLY A 560 -10.65 -10.28 -7.76
C GLY A 560 -10.22 -10.15 -6.31
N ILE A 561 -10.44 -11.23 -5.56
CA ILE A 561 -9.97 -11.37 -4.18
C ILE A 561 -9.05 -12.59 -4.15
N ASP A 562 -7.80 -12.36 -3.76
CA ASP A 562 -6.75 -13.38 -3.67
C ASP A 562 -6.22 -13.41 -2.23
N ILE A 563 -6.47 -14.51 -1.53
CA ILE A 563 -6.05 -14.71 -0.14
C ILE A 563 -5.04 -15.85 -0.13
N ASP A 564 -3.81 -15.55 0.29
CA ASP A 564 -2.71 -16.48 0.50
C ASP A 564 -2.31 -16.46 1.99
N ALA A 565 -2.77 -17.45 2.73
CA ALA A 565 -2.52 -17.59 4.16
C ALA A 565 -1.62 -18.80 4.43
N LEU A 566 -0.46 -18.62 5.07
CA LEU A 566 0.41 -19.75 5.40
C LEU A 566 -0.21 -20.74 6.40
N GLY A 567 -1.12 -20.24 7.24
CA GLY A 567 -1.86 -20.96 8.28
C GLY A 567 -3.34 -21.10 7.95
N THR A 568 -4.21 -20.66 8.86
CA THR A 568 -5.67 -20.79 8.69
C THR A 568 -6.28 -19.54 8.07
N SER A 569 -7.15 -19.73 7.08
CA SER A 569 -8.07 -18.71 6.58
C SER A 569 -9.46 -18.92 7.18
N THR A 570 -9.89 -18.00 8.04
CA THR A 570 -11.19 -18.01 8.73
C THR A 570 -12.08 -16.89 8.19
N ILE A 571 -13.22 -17.27 7.62
CA ILE A 571 -14.13 -16.35 6.93
C ILE A 571 -15.52 -16.46 7.56
N TYR A 572 -15.95 -15.39 8.22
CA TYR A 572 -17.31 -15.18 8.75
C TYR A 572 -18.10 -14.14 7.95
N GLY A 573 -17.44 -13.10 7.43
CA GLY A 573 -18.06 -12.04 6.63
C GLY A 573 -18.27 -12.43 5.16
N ASN A 574 -19.00 -11.58 4.43
CA ASN A 574 -19.20 -11.78 3.00
C ASN A 574 -17.91 -11.49 2.21
N LEU A 575 -17.57 -12.34 1.24
CA LEU A 575 -16.55 -12.05 0.23
C LEU A 575 -17.24 -11.88 -1.12
N VAL A 576 -17.25 -10.65 -1.65
CA VAL A 576 -17.93 -10.35 -2.91
C VAL A 576 -16.94 -9.83 -3.93
N SER A 577 -16.82 -10.51 -5.07
CA SER A 577 -16.11 -9.99 -6.24
C SER A 577 -17.09 -9.86 -7.40
N ASN A 578 -17.21 -8.64 -7.91
CA ASN A 578 -18.13 -8.34 -9.01
C ASN A 578 -17.51 -8.51 -10.40
N ASN A 579 -16.18 -8.59 -10.49
CA ASN A 579 -15.48 -8.55 -11.77
C ASN A 579 -14.23 -9.43 -11.74
N GLY A 580 -14.22 -10.47 -10.92
CA GLY A 580 -13.00 -11.20 -10.63
C GLY A 580 -13.19 -12.55 -9.95
N ALA A 581 -12.18 -13.40 -10.06
CA ALA A 581 -12.14 -14.65 -9.33
C ALA A 581 -11.95 -14.40 -7.82
N ILE A 582 -12.44 -15.34 -7.02
CA ILE A 582 -12.11 -15.40 -5.59
C ILE A 582 -11.26 -16.65 -5.37
N THR A 583 -10.04 -16.46 -4.89
CA THR A 583 -9.12 -17.53 -4.52
C THR A 583 -8.79 -17.44 -3.04
N VAL A 584 -8.89 -18.57 -2.35
CA VAL A 584 -8.41 -18.75 -0.98
C VAL A 584 -7.41 -19.90 -1.01
N ASP A 585 -6.13 -19.61 -0.84
CA ASP A 585 -5.05 -20.58 -0.61
C ASP A 585 -4.65 -20.52 0.88
N ALA A 586 -4.70 -21.66 1.57
CA ALA A 586 -4.39 -21.74 2.99
C ALA A 586 -3.83 -23.10 3.43
N ASP A 587 -3.30 -23.24 4.65
CA ASP A 587 -3.12 -24.57 5.25
C ASP A 587 -4.48 -25.17 5.64
N GLN A 588 -5.35 -24.37 6.25
CA GLN A 588 -6.73 -24.75 6.59
C GLN A 588 -7.71 -23.66 6.18
N ALA A 589 -8.93 -24.04 5.78
CA ALA A 589 -10.01 -23.08 5.52
C ALA A 589 -11.20 -23.36 6.45
N VAL A 590 -11.67 -22.32 7.12
CA VAL A 590 -12.88 -22.31 7.95
C VAL A 590 -13.81 -21.23 7.44
N ILE A 591 -14.86 -21.61 6.73
CA ILE A 591 -15.85 -20.70 6.16
C ILE A 591 -17.16 -20.96 6.91
N GLN A 592 -17.59 -19.99 7.71
CA GLN A 592 -18.69 -20.17 8.63
C GLN A 592 -19.63 -18.96 8.60
N ASP A 593 -20.94 -19.19 8.46
CA ASP A 593 -21.95 -18.12 8.44
C ASP A 593 -21.67 -17.03 7.37
N ALA A 594 -20.95 -17.39 6.30
CA ALA A 594 -20.41 -16.48 5.29
C ALA A 594 -21.09 -16.62 3.92
N VAL A 595 -21.05 -15.56 3.11
CA VAL A 595 -21.43 -15.61 1.70
C VAL A 595 -20.24 -15.22 0.81
N ILE A 596 -19.76 -16.17 0.01
CA ILE A 596 -18.71 -15.96 -0.99
C ILE A 596 -19.36 -15.93 -2.37
N THR A 597 -19.26 -14.80 -3.05
CA THR A 597 -19.92 -14.57 -4.34
C THR A 597 -18.95 -13.95 -5.34
N SER A 598 -18.67 -14.70 -6.41
CA SER A 598 -17.97 -14.19 -7.58
C SER A 598 -18.96 -14.13 -8.74
N VAL A 599 -19.29 -12.91 -9.16
CA VAL A 599 -20.23 -12.64 -10.27
C VAL A 599 -19.54 -11.86 -11.38
N SER A 600 -20.10 -11.91 -12.57
CA SER A 600 -19.76 -11.00 -13.66
C SER A 600 -21.05 -10.42 -14.22
N PRO A 601 -21.38 -9.14 -13.96
CA PRO A 601 -22.50 -8.49 -14.62
C PRO A 601 -22.18 -8.16 -16.09
N LEU A 602 -20.93 -8.33 -16.53
CA LEU A 602 -20.42 -7.78 -17.79
C LEU A 602 -20.01 -8.83 -18.83
N THR A 603 -19.77 -10.09 -18.45
CA THR A 603 -19.32 -11.14 -19.37
C THR A 603 -20.17 -12.41 -19.26
N SER A 604 -20.35 -13.11 -20.38
CA SER A 604 -21.09 -14.38 -20.42
C SER A 604 -20.33 -15.57 -19.81
N GLU A 605 -19.03 -15.42 -19.52
CA GLU A 605 -18.18 -16.50 -19.01
C GLU A 605 -18.08 -16.55 -17.47
N GLY A 606 -18.43 -15.48 -16.74
CA GLY A 606 -18.34 -15.43 -15.28
C GLY A 606 -16.91 -15.56 -14.73
N PHE A 607 -16.78 -15.75 -13.41
CA PHE A 607 -15.51 -15.94 -12.71
C PHE A 607 -15.56 -17.09 -11.69
N ASP A 608 -14.40 -17.66 -11.41
CA ASP A 608 -14.25 -18.85 -10.58
C ASP A 608 -14.23 -18.52 -9.07
N VAL A 609 -14.75 -19.43 -8.25
CA VAL A 609 -14.51 -19.46 -6.79
C VAL A 609 -13.68 -20.69 -6.47
N THR A 610 -12.47 -20.47 -5.95
CA THR A 610 -11.51 -21.52 -5.65
C THR A 610 -11.05 -21.43 -4.20
N VAL A 611 -11.16 -22.54 -3.48
CA VAL A 611 -10.56 -22.73 -2.15
C VAL A 611 -9.62 -23.91 -2.23
N ILE A 612 -8.33 -23.65 -2.08
CA ILE A 612 -7.26 -24.64 -2.08
C ILE A 612 -6.64 -24.65 -0.69
N THR A 613 -6.45 -25.84 -0.13
CA THR A 613 -5.81 -25.98 1.18
C THR A 613 -4.76 -27.08 1.19
N ASN A 614 -3.80 -27.00 2.11
CA ASN A 614 -2.91 -28.13 2.45
C ASN A 614 -3.42 -28.99 3.62
N GLY A 615 -4.66 -28.74 4.03
CA GLY A 615 -5.39 -29.48 5.05
C GLY A 615 -6.89 -29.37 4.82
N SER A 616 -7.69 -29.29 5.88
CA SER A 616 -9.15 -29.43 5.77
C SER A 616 -9.86 -28.14 5.36
N ILE A 617 -10.97 -28.30 4.65
CA ILE A 617 -11.91 -27.22 4.31
C ILE A 617 -13.21 -27.47 5.08
N ASN A 618 -13.55 -26.55 5.98
CA ASN A 618 -14.78 -26.61 6.78
C ASN A 618 -15.72 -25.49 6.33
N LEU A 619 -16.81 -25.86 5.64
CA LEU A 619 -17.86 -24.96 5.19
C LEU A 619 -19.13 -25.22 6.02
N THR A 620 -19.54 -24.25 6.84
CA THR A 620 -20.68 -24.38 7.76
C THR A 620 -21.64 -23.22 7.61
N ASN A 621 -22.95 -23.48 7.49
CA ASN A 621 -24.01 -22.46 7.39
C ASN A 621 -23.74 -21.36 6.34
N SER A 622 -23.04 -21.70 5.27
CA SER A 622 -22.47 -20.71 4.34
C SER A 622 -23.00 -20.87 2.93
N LYS A 623 -22.81 -19.84 2.10
CA LYS A 623 -23.22 -19.84 0.70
C LYS A 623 -22.04 -19.49 -0.21
N LEU A 624 -21.73 -20.37 -1.16
CA LEU A 624 -20.74 -20.10 -2.22
C LEU A 624 -21.47 -20.00 -3.56
N ILE A 625 -21.18 -18.93 -4.31
CA ILE A 625 -21.76 -18.66 -5.63
C ILE A 625 -20.64 -18.32 -6.61
N SER A 626 -20.56 -19.08 -7.71
CA SER A 626 -19.68 -18.79 -8.85
C SER A 626 -20.50 -18.72 -10.14
N GLU A 627 -20.10 -17.83 -11.06
CA GLU A 627 -20.66 -17.72 -12.41
C GLU A 627 -19.88 -18.50 -13.48
N LYS A 628 -18.79 -19.20 -13.12
CA LYS A 628 -17.97 -19.97 -14.07
C LYS A 628 -17.69 -21.40 -13.60
N GLY A 629 -16.91 -21.54 -12.54
CA GLY A 629 -16.41 -22.80 -12.00
C GLY A 629 -16.16 -22.68 -10.51
N LEU A 630 -16.38 -23.77 -9.79
CA LEU A 630 -16.19 -23.80 -8.34
C LEU A 630 -15.31 -24.97 -7.94
N LYS A 631 -14.26 -24.70 -7.17
CA LYS A 631 -13.31 -25.72 -6.74
C LYS A 631 -13.06 -25.62 -5.24
N LEU A 632 -13.28 -26.73 -4.52
CA LEU A 632 -12.76 -26.94 -3.17
C LEU A 632 -11.74 -28.09 -3.22
N ASP A 633 -10.50 -27.84 -2.86
CA ASP A 633 -9.41 -28.81 -3.02
C ASP A 633 -8.50 -28.82 -1.80
N SER A 634 -8.46 -29.93 -1.09
CA SER A 634 -7.60 -30.11 0.08
C SER A 634 -6.17 -30.53 -0.29
N ASN A 635 -5.79 -30.53 -1.57
CA ASN A 635 -4.54 -31.06 -2.11
C ASN A 635 -4.22 -32.48 -1.63
N ASP A 636 -5.24 -33.33 -1.51
CA ASP A 636 -5.14 -34.70 -0.97
C ASP A 636 -4.52 -34.79 0.44
N LYS A 637 -4.57 -33.73 1.24
CA LYS A 637 -3.99 -33.66 2.60
C LYS A 637 -5.01 -33.46 3.73
N GLY A 638 -6.28 -33.19 3.42
CA GLY A 638 -7.31 -32.96 4.43
C GLY A 638 -8.72 -33.33 4.00
N GLU A 639 -9.66 -33.14 4.90
CA GLU A 639 -11.06 -33.48 4.67
C GLU A 639 -11.85 -32.25 4.22
N ILE A 640 -12.90 -32.47 3.43
CA ILE A 640 -13.87 -31.42 3.09
C ILE A 640 -15.17 -31.69 3.84
N TYR A 641 -15.60 -30.72 4.65
CA TYR A 641 -16.88 -30.73 5.35
C TYR A 641 -17.78 -29.63 4.80
N ILE A 642 -18.94 -30.00 4.25
CA ILE A 642 -19.97 -29.07 3.77
C ILE A 642 -21.23 -29.32 4.61
N LEU A 643 -21.49 -28.42 5.56
CA LEU A 643 -22.51 -28.59 6.60
C LEU A 643 -23.53 -27.45 6.53
N ASN A 644 -24.81 -27.76 6.41
CA ASN A 644 -25.91 -26.78 6.33
C ASN A 644 -25.67 -25.64 5.32
N SER A 645 -24.98 -25.92 4.22
CA SER A 645 -24.46 -24.90 3.30
C SER A 645 -25.07 -25.03 1.91
N GLN A 646 -24.98 -23.94 1.13
CA GLN A 646 -25.42 -23.90 -0.25
C GLN A 646 -24.25 -23.57 -1.18
N ILE A 647 -23.99 -24.43 -2.15
CA ILE A 647 -22.99 -24.21 -3.19
C ILE A 647 -23.72 -24.12 -4.52
N THR A 648 -23.50 -23.04 -5.26
CA THR A 648 -24.13 -22.80 -6.56
C THR A 648 -23.06 -22.39 -7.57
N ASN A 649 -22.84 -23.23 -8.57
CA ASN A 649 -22.08 -22.87 -9.77
C ASN A 649 -23.07 -22.64 -10.92
N ASN A 650 -23.31 -21.36 -11.25
CA ASN A 650 -24.17 -20.93 -12.34
C ASN A 650 -23.49 -21.05 -13.72
N GLY A 651 -22.16 -21.24 -13.74
CA GLY A 651 -21.37 -21.42 -14.94
C GLY A 651 -21.35 -22.85 -15.46
N THR A 652 -20.94 -23.01 -16.72
CA THR A 652 -20.77 -24.33 -17.35
C THR A 652 -19.44 -25.00 -17.00
N GLY A 653 -18.54 -24.32 -16.29
CA GLY A 653 -17.31 -24.90 -15.76
C GLY A 653 -17.59 -25.95 -14.67
N PRO A 654 -16.56 -26.70 -14.23
CA PRO A 654 -16.73 -27.75 -13.24
C PRO A 654 -17.05 -27.17 -11.85
N CYS A 655 -17.91 -27.88 -11.11
CA CYS A 655 -18.08 -27.76 -9.67
C CYS A 655 -17.42 -28.98 -9.01
N SER A 656 -16.18 -28.84 -8.54
CA SER A 656 -15.32 -29.97 -8.17
C SER A 656 -14.84 -29.91 -6.71
N PHE A 657 -14.80 -31.07 -6.07
CA PHE A 657 -14.39 -31.27 -4.69
C PHE A 657 -13.33 -32.37 -4.62
N PHE A 658 -12.13 -32.06 -4.13
CA PHE A 658 -11.01 -33.01 -4.01
C PHE A 658 -10.54 -33.06 -2.56
N ALA A 659 -10.59 -34.24 -1.93
CA ALA A 659 -10.17 -34.38 -0.53
C ALA A 659 -9.57 -35.74 -0.21
N GLN A 660 -8.70 -35.82 0.82
CA GLN A 660 -8.29 -37.09 1.40
C GLN A 660 -8.21 -37.04 2.93
N PRO A 661 -8.80 -38.01 3.65
CA PRO A 661 -9.48 -39.18 3.11
C PRO A 661 -10.95 -38.93 2.74
N LYS A 662 -11.55 -37.78 3.08
CA LYS A 662 -13.01 -37.71 3.21
C LYS A 662 -13.65 -36.43 2.68
N ILE A 663 -14.77 -36.60 1.98
CA ILE A 663 -15.75 -35.54 1.70
C ILE A 663 -17.05 -35.86 2.45
N THR A 664 -17.56 -34.90 3.22
CA THR A 664 -18.87 -34.97 3.88
C THR A 664 -19.76 -33.86 3.37
N VAL A 665 -20.96 -34.21 2.89
CA VAL A 665 -22.03 -33.26 2.58
C VAL A 665 -23.20 -33.57 3.52
N ASP A 666 -23.46 -32.69 4.49
CA ASP A 666 -24.52 -32.86 5.49
C ASP A 666 -25.52 -31.71 5.44
N ASN A 667 -26.80 -32.04 5.25
CA ASN A 667 -27.91 -31.10 5.07
C ASN A 667 -27.59 -29.92 4.13
N SER A 668 -26.87 -30.17 3.05
CA SER A 668 -26.32 -29.13 2.17
C SER A 668 -26.74 -29.31 0.72
N VAL A 669 -26.90 -28.19 0.00
CA VAL A 669 -27.34 -28.20 -1.39
C VAL A 669 -26.17 -27.80 -2.29
N ILE A 670 -25.84 -28.63 -3.26
CA ILE A 670 -24.82 -28.36 -4.28
C ILE A 670 -25.53 -28.37 -5.64
N THR A 671 -25.47 -27.26 -6.37
CA THR A 671 -26.05 -27.14 -7.70
C THR A 671 -24.98 -26.62 -8.65
N GLY A 672 -24.64 -27.42 -9.67
CA GLY A 672 -23.76 -26.99 -10.77
C GLY A 672 -24.52 -27.01 -12.08
N LYS A 673 -24.46 -25.94 -12.88
CA LYS A 673 -24.95 -25.96 -14.26
C LYS A 673 -24.05 -26.79 -15.17
N GLY A 674 -22.74 -26.76 -14.92
CA GLY A 674 -21.77 -27.69 -15.50
C GLY A 674 -21.72 -29.04 -14.81
N MET A 675 -20.56 -29.69 -14.88
CA MET A 675 -20.28 -30.96 -14.21
C MET A 675 -20.18 -30.79 -12.68
N VAL A 676 -20.63 -31.78 -11.91
CA VAL A 676 -20.37 -31.88 -10.47
C VAL A 676 -19.47 -33.08 -10.20
N ALA A 677 -18.30 -32.86 -9.59
CA ALA A 677 -17.30 -33.91 -9.36
C ALA A 677 -16.86 -33.98 -7.90
N LEU A 678 -16.91 -35.16 -7.29
CA LEU A 678 -16.38 -35.43 -5.95
C LEU A 678 -15.30 -36.51 -6.04
N ASN A 679 -14.15 -36.30 -5.41
CA ASN A 679 -13.05 -37.28 -5.38
C ASN A 679 -12.44 -37.36 -3.98
N ALA A 680 -12.56 -38.52 -3.34
CA ALA A 680 -11.94 -38.82 -2.05
C ALA A 680 -11.75 -40.32 -1.81
N ASN A 681 -11.18 -40.73 -0.67
CA ASN A 681 -11.27 -42.12 -0.25
C ASN A 681 -12.67 -42.48 0.26
N TYR A 682 -13.36 -41.56 0.92
CA TYR A 682 -14.68 -41.75 1.53
C TYR A 682 -15.60 -40.57 1.20
N VAL A 683 -16.76 -40.84 0.62
CA VAL A 683 -17.77 -39.81 0.30
C VAL A 683 -19.04 -40.10 1.09
N ASP A 684 -19.46 -39.17 1.96
CA ASP A 684 -20.65 -39.29 2.83
C ASP A 684 -21.61 -38.13 2.58
N ILE A 685 -22.66 -38.42 1.82
CA ILE A 685 -23.75 -37.49 1.50
C ILE A 685 -24.91 -37.88 2.40
N LYS A 686 -25.11 -37.12 3.47
CA LYS A 686 -26.05 -37.46 4.54
C LYS A 686 -26.98 -36.32 4.90
N GLY A 687 -28.06 -36.65 5.60
CA GLY A 687 -29.08 -35.67 6.00
C GLY A 687 -30.17 -35.51 4.94
N LEU A 688 -31.40 -35.27 5.40
CA LEU A 688 -32.61 -35.27 4.55
C LEU A 688 -32.65 -34.10 3.56
N LYS A 689 -31.84 -33.06 3.79
CA LYS A 689 -31.75 -31.88 2.92
C LYS A 689 -30.56 -31.93 1.96
N SER A 690 -29.71 -32.95 2.04
CA SER A 690 -28.56 -33.05 1.15
C SER A 690 -29.00 -33.36 -0.27
N SER A 691 -28.67 -32.47 -1.21
CA SER A 691 -29.01 -32.62 -2.62
C SER A 691 -27.85 -32.14 -3.47
N LEU A 692 -27.37 -33.01 -4.36
CA LEU A 692 -26.39 -32.68 -5.39
C LEU A 692 -27.13 -32.72 -6.74
N THR A 693 -27.10 -31.60 -7.45
CA THR A 693 -27.69 -31.48 -8.79
C THR A 693 -26.64 -31.05 -9.79
N SER A 694 -26.44 -31.83 -10.84
CA SER A 694 -25.57 -31.51 -11.98
C SER A 694 -26.41 -31.23 -13.23
N GLY A 695 -26.14 -30.10 -13.87
CA GLY A 695 -26.69 -29.73 -15.17
C GLY A 695 -26.01 -30.47 -16.34
N GLY A 696 -24.80 -30.98 -16.13
CA GLY A 696 -24.11 -31.92 -17.00
C GLY A 696 -23.90 -33.26 -16.30
N ASP A 697 -22.68 -33.79 -16.39
CA ASP A 697 -22.32 -35.05 -15.75
C ASP A 697 -22.11 -34.91 -14.24
N MET A 698 -22.34 -35.98 -13.50
CA MET A 698 -21.98 -36.10 -12.11
C MET A 698 -20.99 -37.25 -11.95
N MET A 699 -19.82 -36.97 -11.37
CA MET A 699 -18.77 -37.95 -11.13
C MET A 699 -18.46 -38.06 -9.64
N ILE A 700 -18.51 -39.25 -9.07
CA ILE A 700 -18.12 -39.50 -7.68
C ILE A 700 -17.08 -40.62 -7.65
N PHE A 701 -15.85 -40.25 -7.33
CA PHE A 701 -14.73 -41.17 -7.16
C PHE A 701 -14.52 -41.40 -5.66
N ALA A 702 -14.64 -42.65 -5.23
CA ALA A 702 -14.42 -43.04 -3.84
C ALA A 702 -13.66 -44.36 -3.71
N PHE A 703 -12.46 -44.35 -3.16
CA PHE A 703 -11.67 -45.58 -3.04
C PHE A 703 -12.32 -46.62 -2.11
N THR A 704 -12.83 -46.18 -0.94
CA THR A 704 -13.29 -47.07 0.15
C THR A 704 -14.80 -47.17 0.25
N GLU A 705 -15.54 -46.05 0.27
CA GLU A 705 -16.98 -46.08 0.45
C GLU A 705 -17.67 -44.82 -0.07
N ILE A 706 -18.83 -45.02 -0.69
CA ILE A 706 -19.80 -43.98 -1.03
C ILE A 706 -21.03 -44.29 -0.20
N LYS A 707 -21.42 -43.34 0.65
CA LYS A 707 -22.63 -43.40 1.44
C LYS A 707 -23.54 -42.24 1.02
N ASN A 708 -24.76 -42.56 0.62
CA ASN A 708 -25.77 -41.57 0.25
C ASN A 708 -27.10 -41.82 0.96
N THR A 709 -27.58 -40.83 1.71
CA THR A 709 -28.95 -40.75 2.22
C THR A 709 -29.73 -39.55 1.65
N GLY A 710 -29.08 -38.73 0.81
CA GLY A 710 -29.66 -37.54 0.18
C GLY A 710 -30.09 -37.78 -1.27
N GLU A 711 -30.17 -36.73 -2.07
CA GLU A 711 -30.57 -36.78 -3.48
C GLU A 711 -29.38 -36.51 -4.41
N LEU A 712 -29.20 -37.35 -5.43
CA LEU A 712 -28.22 -37.18 -6.49
C LEU A 712 -28.95 -37.11 -7.83
N ILE A 713 -28.90 -35.96 -8.49
CA ILE A 713 -29.60 -35.71 -9.74
C ILE A 713 -28.58 -35.27 -10.79
N SER A 714 -28.43 -36.04 -11.86
CA SER A 714 -27.58 -35.71 -13.00
C SER A 714 -28.43 -35.53 -14.26
N ASN A 715 -28.27 -34.38 -14.94
CA ASN A 715 -28.87 -34.14 -16.25
C ASN A 715 -28.03 -34.73 -17.41
N GLY A 716 -26.88 -35.33 -17.11
CA GLY A 716 -26.07 -36.15 -18.01
C GLY A 716 -25.79 -37.52 -17.40
N TYR A 717 -24.54 -37.99 -17.47
CA TYR A 717 -24.09 -39.23 -16.85
C TYR A 717 -24.03 -39.10 -15.32
N LEU A 718 -24.41 -40.13 -14.58
CA LEU A 718 -24.10 -40.28 -13.15
C LEU A 718 -23.13 -41.45 -12.98
N ASN A 719 -21.84 -41.12 -12.87
CA ASN A 719 -20.74 -42.06 -12.81
C ASN A 719 -20.17 -42.13 -11.40
N MET A 720 -20.18 -43.33 -10.83
CA MET A 720 -19.59 -43.61 -9.52
C MET A 720 -18.48 -44.64 -9.70
N VAL A 721 -17.28 -44.31 -9.26
CA VAL A 721 -16.11 -45.18 -9.41
C VAL A 721 -15.57 -45.52 -8.04
N MET A 722 -15.45 -46.83 -7.79
CA MET A 722 -14.97 -47.35 -6.53
C MET A 722 -13.84 -48.36 -6.72
N SER A 723 -13.09 -48.66 -5.65
CA SER A 723 -12.16 -49.79 -5.71
C SER A 723 -12.93 -51.12 -5.74
N ASN A 724 -12.26 -52.16 -6.26
CA ASN A 724 -12.69 -53.56 -6.24
C ASN A 724 -13.06 -54.11 -4.84
N TYR A 725 -12.80 -53.36 -3.76
CA TYR A 725 -13.12 -53.71 -2.38
C TYR A 725 -13.94 -52.63 -1.64
N GLY A 726 -14.39 -51.60 -2.36
CA GLY A 726 -15.17 -50.51 -1.77
C GLY A 726 -16.58 -50.94 -1.37
N LYS A 727 -17.26 -50.11 -0.59
CA LYS A 727 -18.67 -50.27 -0.20
C LYS A 727 -19.54 -49.20 -0.81
N PHE A 728 -20.63 -49.58 -1.47
CA PHE A 728 -21.62 -48.62 -1.93
C PHE A 728 -22.87 -48.74 -1.08
N ASN A 729 -23.20 -47.71 -0.33
CA ASN A 729 -24.38 -47.66 0.52
C ASN A 729 -25.33 -46.53 0.12
N ASN A 730 -26.46 -46.87 -0.49
CA ASN A 730 -27.42 -45.88 -0.95
C ASN A 730 -28.82 -46.13 -0.39
N MET A 731 -29.21 -45.27 0.54
CA MET A 731 -30.56 -45.16 1.09
C MET A 731 -31.34 -43.96 0.52
N GLY A 732 -30.62 -43.03 -0.12
CA GLY A 732 -31.16 -41.82 -0.75
C GLY A 732 -31.71 -42.04 -2.16
N VAL A 733 -31.91 -40.95 -2.88
CA VAL A 733 -32.42 -40.89 -4.26
C VAL A 733 -31.27 -40.71 -5.23
N MET A 734 -31.30 -41.46 -6.34
CA MET A 734 -30.38 -41.25 -7.46
C MET A 734 -31.15 -41.26 -8.78
N LEU A 735 -30.93 -40.22 -9.59
CA LEU A 735 -31.53 -40.04 -10.91
C LEU A 735 -30.48 -39.55 -11.90
N SER A 736 -30.44 -40.19 -13.07
CA SER A 736 -29.70 -39.70 -14.24
C SER A 736 -30.64 -39.54 -15.43
N LYS A 737 -30.44 -38.47 -16.20
CA LYS A 737 -31.12 -38.32 -17.49
C LYS A 737 -30.58 -39.32 -18.51
N ASP A 738 -29.27 -39.53 -18.54
CA ASP A 738 -28.63 -40.42 -19.50
C ASP A 738 -28.35 -41.79 -18.88
N TYR A 739 -27.12 -42.04 -18.43
CA TYR A 739 -26.67 -43.32 -17.87
C TYR A 739 -26.31 -43.20 -16.39
N LEU A 740 -26.73 -44.20 -15.61
CA LEU A 740 -26.22 -44.45 -14.26
C LEU A 740 -25.19 -45.58 -14.31
N GLN A 741 -23.94 -45.30 -13.94
CA GLN A 741 -22.87 -46.31 -13.91
C GLN A 741 -22.19 -46.37 -12.54
N ILE A 742 -22.05 -47.59 -11.99
CA ILE A 742 -21.18 -47.87 -10.84
C ILE A 742 -20.08 -48.83 -11.28
N TYR A 743 -18.82 -48.37 -11.25
CA TYR A 743 -17.63 -49.10 -11.68
C TYR A 743 -16.79 -49.59 -10.49
N GLY A 744 -16.07 -50.69 -10.71
CA GLY A 744 -15.11 -51.23 -9.74
C GLY A 744 -15.67 -52.26 -8.76
N SER A 745 -16.80 -52.91 -9.04
CA SER A 745 -17.29 -54.06 -8.26
C SER A 745 -17.36 -53.92 -6.72
N PRO A 746 -17.88 -52.82 -6.14
CA PRO A 746 -18.04 -52.68 -4.70
C PRO A 746 -19.02 -53.70 -4.09
N VAL A 747 -19.03 -53.78 -2.75
CA VAL A 747 -20.10 -54.43 -1.97
C VAL A 747 -21.28 -53.47 -1.85
N PHE A 748 -22.44 -53.86 -2.36
CA PHE A 748 -23.67 -53.07 -2.28
C PHE A 748 -24.40 -53.28 -0.94
N GLN A 749 -24.79 -52.18 -0.28
CA GLN A 749 -25.55 -52.18 0.98
C GLN A 749 -26.69 -51.18 0.91
N ASN A 750 -27.94 -51.61 0.84
CA ASN A 750 -29.07 -50.73 0.46
C ASN A 750 -28.88 -50.15 -0.95
N LEU A 751 -29.95 -50.18 -1.76
CA LEU A 751 -29.85 -49.81 -3.17
C LEU A 751 -31.13 -49.12 -3.64
N ASN A 752 -31.40 -47.94 -3.09
CA ASN A 752 -32.56 -47.13 -3.46
C ASN A 752 -32.30 -46.32 -4.75
N ILE A 753 -32.54 -46.90 -5.92
CA ILE A 753 -32.31 -46.25 -7.22
C ILE A 753 -33.66 -45.88 -7.83
N LEU A 754 -33.86 -44.60 -8.17
CA LEU A 754 -35.10 -44.11 -8.77
C LEU A 754 -35.11 -44.18 -10.30
N GLY A 755 -33.95 -44.25 -10.95
CA GLY A 755 -33.85 -44.66 -12.35
C GLY A 755 -32.83 -43.89 -13.19
N SER A 756 -32.72 -44.32 -14.45
CA SER A 756 -32.09 -43.58 -15.55
C SER A 756 -33.09 -43.51 -16.70
N GLN A 757 -33.11 -42.45 -17.51
CA GLN A 757 -33.97 -42.45 -18.71
C GLN A 757 -33.37 -43.31 -19.85
N SER A 758 -32.08 -43.67 -19.78
CA SER A 758 -31.43 -44.66 -20.66
C SER A 758 -31.10 -45.95 -19.89
N ASP A 759 -29.82 -46.29 -19.67
CA ASP A 759 -29.40 -47.55 -19.04
C ASP A 759 -28.84 -47.38 -17.61
N ILE A 760 -28.97 -48.44 -16.81
CA ILE A 760 -28.36 -48.59 -15.49
C ILE A 760 -27.36 -49.74 -15.55
N SER A 761 -26.08 -49.47 -15.24
CA SER A 761 -25.00 -50.46 -15.20
C SER A 761 -24.38 -50.53 -13.81
N LEU A 762 -24.63 -51.62 -13.08
CA LEU A 762 -24.11 -51.87 -11.74
C LEU A 762 -23.14 -53.05 -11.76
N TRP A 763 -21.91 -52.83 -11.30
CA TRP A 763 -20.88 -53.86 -11.18
C TRP A 763 -20.61 -54.06 -9.69
N GLY A 764 -20.75 -55.27 -9.13
CA GLY A 764 -20.58 -55.50 -7.69
C GLY A 764 -20.25 -56.93 -7.29
N ARG A 765 -19.56 -57.10 -6.15
CA ARG A 765 -19.33 -58.39 -5.49
C ARG A 765 -20.43 -58.64 -4.44
N ASN A 766 -21.14 -59.76 -4.52
CA ASN A 766 -22.26 -60.13 -3.63
C ASN A 766 -23.45 -59.17 -3.63
N ALA A 767 -24.12 -59.01 -4.78
CA ALA A 767 -25.35 -58.22 -4.88
C ALA A 767 -26.59 -58.99 -4.35
N GLY A 768 -26.56 -59.41 -3.07
CA GLY A 768 -27.75 -59.83 -2.36
C GLY A 768 -28.57 -58.63 -1.89
N ALA A 769 -29.15 -57.87 -2.82
CA ALA A 769 -30.02 -56.76 -2.49
C ALA A 769 -31.37 -57.30 -1.99
N ALA A 770 -31.71 -57.05 -0.73
CA ALA A 770 -33.09 -57.11 -0.28
C ALA A 770 -33.83 -55.89 -0.86
N TYR A 771 -34.42 -56.07 -2.06
CA TYR A 771 -35.28 -55.09 -2.69
C TYR A 771 -36.49 -54.82 -1.77
N THR A 772 -36.51 -53.67 -1.10
CA THR A 772 -37.70 -53.23 -0.35
C THR A 772 -38.48 -52.27 -1.24
N GLY A 773 -39.62 -52.75 -1.77
CA GLY A 773 -40.50 -52.00 -2.68
C GLY A 773 -40.92 -52.77 -3.93
N VAL A 774 -40.15 -53.80 -4.32
CA VAL A 774 -40.54 -54.81 -5.32
C VAL A 774 -40.31 -56.17 -4.69
N LYS A 775 -41.32 -57.06 -4.67
CA LYS A 775 -41.11 -58.47 -4.30
C LYS A 775 -40.11 -59.07 -5.30
N ALA A 776 -38.83 -59.18 -4.90
CA ALA A 776 -37.84 -59.88 -5.70
C ALA A 776 -38.08 -61.40 -5.65
N PRO A 777 -37.79 -62.16 -6.73
CA PRO A 777 -37.94 -63.60 -6.73
C PRO A 777 -36.89 -64.25 -5.83
N ILE A 778 -37.32 -65.17 -4.96
CA ILE A 778 -36.40 -66.08 -4.27
C ILE A 778 -36.03 -67.19 -5.27
N VAL A 779 -34.75 -67.29 -5.65
CA VAL A 779 -34.25 -68.44 -6.41
C VAL A 779 -33.98 -69.58 -5.43
N LYS A 780 -34.84 -70.60 -5.43
CA LYS A 780 -34.63 -71.87 -4.72
C LYS A 780 -34.17 -72.94 -5.70
N VAL A 781 -33.07 -73.63 -5.38
CA VAL A 781 -32.66 -74.85 -6.09
C VAL A 781 -32.62 -76.00 -5.09
N ASN A 782 -33.46 -77.02 -5.29
CA ASN A 782 -33.58 -78.22 -4.44
C ASN A 782 -33.88 -77.97 -2.95
N GLY A 783 -34.62 -76.90 -2.62
CA GLY A 783 -35.19 -76.72 -1.27
C GLY A 783 -34.24 -76.15 -0.20
N TYR A 784 -33.02 -75.75 -0.56
CA TYR A 784 -32.09 -75.06 0.34
C TYR A 784 -31.85 -73.62 -0.12
N ASP A 785 -31.74 -72.69 0.83
CA ASP A 785 -31.41 -71.29 0.58
C ASP A 785 -29.91 -71.17 0.25
N MET A 786 -29.58 -70.65 -0.93
CA MET A 786 -28.18 -70.41 -1.31
C MET A 786 -27.72 -69.04 -0.80
N GLY A 787 -26.82 -69.03 0.18
CA GLY A 787 -26.04 -67.84 0.52
C GLY A 787 -25.20 -67.39 -0.69
N LEU A 788 -25.31 -66.11 -1.04
CA LEU A 788 -24.75 -65.53 -2.26
C LEU A 788 -23.23 -65.33 -2.17
N ALA A 789 -22.49 -66.03 -3.03
CA ALA A 789 -21.13 -65.67 -3.44
C ALA A 789 -21.10 -65.62 -4.99
N GLY A 790 -21.13 -64.42 -5.58
CA GLY A 790 -21.08 -64.22 -7.04
C GLY A 790 -21.55 -62.84 -7.52
N ASN A 791 -20.98 -62.35 -8.63
CA ASN A 791 -21.31 -61.07 -9.27
C ASN A 791 -22.68 -61.14 -9.96
N ILE A 792 -23.50 -60.08 -9.87
CA ILE A 792 -24.82 -59.99 -10.52
C ILE A 792 -24.82 -58.83 -11.52
N TYR A 793 -25.25 -59.11 -12.76
CA TYR A 793 -25.61 -58.08 -13.74
C TYR A 793 -27.13 -57.98 -13.82
N ALA A 794 -27.69 -56.80 -13.57
CA ALA A 794 -29.13 -56.53 -13.69
C ALA A 794 -29.37 -55.46 -14.76
N LEU A 795 -30.13 -55.80 -15.81
CA LEU A 795 -30.57 -54.88 -16.86
C LEU A 795 -32.02 -54.49 -16.59
N PHE A 796 -32.29 -53.18 -16.43
CA PHE A 796 -33.62 -52.64 -16.16
C PHE A 796 -34.27 -52.11 -17.45
N SER A 797 -35.60 -52.21 -17.51
CA SER A 797 -36.39 -51.61 -18.58
C SER A 797 -36.50 -50.08 -18.39
N PRO A 798 -36.21 -49.25 -19.41
CA PRO A 798 -36.25 -47.78 -19.29
C PRO A 798 -37.64 -47.21 -18.94
N SER A 799 -38.72 -47.93 -19.27
CA SER A 799 -40.09 -47.43 -19.15
C SER A 799 -40.76 -47.69 -17.80
N ASP A 800 -40.30 -48.68 -17.04
CA ASP A 800 -41.04 -49.22 -15.90
C ASP A 800 -40.17 -49.77 -14.77
N LEU A 801 -38.84 -49.63 -14.85
CA LEU A 801 -37.87 -50.06 -13.82
C LEU A 801 -37.99 -51.55 -13.44
N THR A 802 -38.60 -52.36 -14.30
CA THR A 802 -38.66 -53.81 -14.12
C THR A 802 -37.33 -54.44 -14.54
N VAL A 803 -36.79 -55.33 -13.70
CA VAL A 803 -35.58 -56.12 -14.02
C VAL A 803 -35.92 -57.03 -15.19
N LYS A 804 -35.29 -56.80 -16.36
CA LYS A 804 -35.47 -57.67 -17.53
C LYS A 804 -34.63 -58.94 -17.45
N TYR A 805 -33.41 -58.88 -16.90
CA TYR A 805 -32.52 -60.04 -16.75
C TYR A 805 -31.61 -59.92 -15.51
N VAL A 806 -31.32 -61.06 -14.86
CA VAL A 806 -30.30 -61.22 -13.81
C VAL A 806 -29.28 -62.25 -14.30
N ILE A 807 -28.02 -61.87 -14.46
CA ILE A 807 -26.93 -62.80 -14.82
C ILE A 807 -26.03 -62.96 -13.60
N ALA A 808 -25.96 -64.16 -13.03
CA ALA A 808 -25.04 -64.52 -11.96
C ALA A 808 -23.78 -65.19 -12.53
N GLY A 809 -22.60 -64.64 -12.26
CA GLY A 809 -21.30 -65.21 -12.67
C GLY A 809 -20.61 -65.97 -11.54
N ILE A 810 -20.20 -67.22 -11.78
CA ILE A 810 -19.45 -68.09 -10.86
C ILE A 810 -17.94 -67.89 -11.12
N GLY A 811 -17.13 -67.55 -10.10
CA GLY A 811 -15.66 -67.67 -10.10
C GLY A 811 -15.23 -68.98 -9.41
N GLU A 812 -14.02 -69.52 -9.46
CA GLU A 812 -12.66 -69.07 -9.79
C GLU A 812 -11.78 -70.35 -9.94
N VAL A 813 -10.71 -70.39 -10.76
CA VAL A 813 -9.66 -71.42 -10.63
C VAL A 813 -8.28 -70.79 -10.87
N ALA A 814 -7.36 -70.95 -9.92
CA ALA A 814 -5.96 -70.53 -9.96
C ALA A 814 -5.06 -71.55 -10.74
N PRO A 815 -3.73 -71.36 -10.79
CA PRO A 815 -2.96 -70.54 -11.73
C PRO A 815 -2.23 -71.37 -12.80
N GLY A 816 -2.20 -70.88 -14.05
CA GLY A 816 -1.29 -71.33 -15.11
C GLY A 816 -1.92 -72.11 -16.27
N GLY A 817 -1.78 -71.59 -17.49
CA GLY A 817 -1.94 -72.33 -18.76
C GLY A 817 -3.30 -72.23 -19.47
N TYR A 818 -3.26 -71.81 -20.73
CA TYR A 818 -4.36 -71.49 -21.65
C TYR A 818 -5.29 -72.69 -22.03
N GLY A 819 -6.60 -72.44 -22.21
CA GLY A 819 -7.51 -73.30 -23.00
C GLY A 819 -9.02 -73.24 -22.70
N THR A 820 -9.79 -72.64 -23.64
CA THR A 820 -11.25 -72.69 -23.95
C THR A 820 -11.94 -74.07 -23.84
N ILE A 821 -13.27 -74.34 -23.72
CA ILE A 821 -14.60 -73.66 -23.67
C ILE A 821 -15.66 -74.76 -23.31
N GLY A 822 -16.82 -74.43 -22.71
CA GLY A 822 -18.11 -74.98 -23.20
C GLY A 822 -19.11 -75.61 -22.22
N SER A 823 -20.12 -74.86 -21.76
CA SER A 823 -21.55 -75.20 -21.89
C SER A 823 -22.44 -74.22 -21.09
N ALA A 824 -23.28 -73.45 -21.80
CA ALA A 824 -24.64 -73.09 -21.40
C ALA A 824 -25.29 -72.19 -22.46
N ALA A 825 -25.77 -72.81 -23.55
CA ALA A 825 -26.79 -72.21 -24.41
C ALA A 825 -27.82 -73.28 -24.77
N SER A 826 -28.91 -73.35 -23.99
CA SER A 826 -30.29 -73.60 -24.42
C SER A 826 -31.11 -74.33 -23.35
N SER A 827 -32.05 -73.63 -22.71
CA SER A 827 -33.27 -74.21 -22.13
C SER A 827 -34.31 -73.11 -21.87
N ALA A 828 -35.00 -72.64 -22.92
CA ALA A 828 -36.41 -72.20 -22.87
C ALA A 828 -36.98 -71.78 -24.26
N TYR A 829 -36.86 -72.61 -25.30
CA TYR A 829 -37.81 -72.71 -26.43
C TYR A 829 -37.31 -73.84 -27.38
N ASN A 830 -37.67 -75.11 -27.19
CA ASN A 830 -38.97 -75.62 -27.60
C ASN A 830 -39.30 -76.97 -26.90
N CYS A 831 -40.24 -76.91 -25.97
CA CYS A 831 -41.27 -77.93 -25.80
C CYS A 831 -42.45 -77.37 -26.62
N TYR A 832 -42.81 -77.87 -27.81
CA TYR A 832 -43.44 -79.16 -28.07
C TYR A 832 -43.40 -79.44 -29.59
N LYS A 833 -42.91 -80.61 -30.00
CA LYS A 833 -43.78 -81.65 -30.59
C LYS A 833 -43.06 -82.96 -30.87
N ASN A 834 -43.48 -83.96 -30.09
CA ASN A 834 -43.82 -85.33 -30.46
C ASN A 834 -42.74 -86.28 -31.02
N ASN A 835 -42.34 -87.21 -30.13
CA ASN A 835 -42.50 -88.67 -30.29
C ASN A 835 -42.10 -89.30 -31.65
N TYR A 836 -40.92 -89.92 -31.72
CA TYR A 836 -40.71 -91.38 -31.51
C TYR A 836 -39.30 -91.78 -31.98
N SER A 837 -38.62 -92.56 -31.14
CA SER A 837 -37.63 -93.64 -31.41
C SER A 837 -36.55 -93.51 -32.51
N GLU A 838 -35.29 -93.64 -32.04
CA GLU A 838 -34.07 -94.20 -32.69
C GLU A 838 -34.28 -95.29 -33.78
N PRO A 839 -33.21 -95.77 -34.46
CA PRO A 839 -31.98 -95.12 -34.97
C PRO A 839 -31.68 -95.58 -36.43
N THR A 840 -30.68 -95.01 -37.12
CA THR A 840 -29.80 -95.82 -37.99
C THR A 840 -28.51 -95.12 -38.40
N THR A 841 -27.43 -95.89 -38.26
CA THR A 841 -26.05 -95.68 -38.68
C THR A 841 -25.90 -95.27 -40.16
N LYS A 842 -24.85 -94.47 -40.43
CA LYS A 842 -23.88 -94.49 -41.56
C LYS A 842 -23.84 -93.29 -42.52
N GLN A 843 -22.60 -92.83 -42.74
CA GLN A 843 -21.99 -92.14 -43.90
C GLN A 843 -22.26 -90.62 -44.07
N ILE A 844 -21.25 -89.74 -43.97
CA ILE A 844 -20.10 -89.45 -44.87
C ILE A 844 -20.50 -88.55 -46.06
N ILE A 845 -20.02 -87.29 -45.99
CA ILE A 845 -19.47 -86.42 -47.06
C ILE A 845 -20.41 -85.56 -47.97
N GLU A 846 -20.02 -84.27 -48.06
CA GLU A 846 -20.05 -83.27 -49.16
C GLU A 846 -21.30 -82.48 -49.62
N SER A 847 -21.19 -81.15 -49.41
CA SER A 847 -21.28 -80.00 -50.36
C SER A 847 -22.29 -79.97 -51.51
N THR A 848 -23.04 -78.85 -51.69
CA THR A 848 -22.97 -77.93 -52.88
C THR A 848 -23.93 -76.71 -52.82
N LYS A 849 -23.40 -75.53 -53.19
CA LYS A 849 -23.87 -74.49 -54.18
C LYS A 849 -25.21 -73.71 -54.15
N ASP A 850 -25.00 -72.39 -54.35
CA ASP A 850 -25.57 -71.42 -55.31
C ASP A 850 -27.00 -70.83 -55.22
N PHE A 851 -27.00 -69.51 -54.97
CA PHE A 851 -27.70 -68.36 -55.60
C PHE A 851 -29.02 -68.53 -56.39
N ILE A 852 -29.94 -67.60 -56.07
CA ILE A 852 -30.98 -66.96 -56.92
C ILE A 852 -32.12 -67.87 -57.39
N THR A 853 -33.33 -67.53 -56.93
CA THR A 853 -34.59 -67.98 -57.52
C THR A 853 -35.08 -67.03 -58.60
N SER A 854 -35.61 -67.61 -59.67
CA SER A 854 -36.15 -66.96 -60.87
C SER A 854 -37.68 -66.98 -60.86
N GLU A 855 -38.31 -66.03 -61.55
CA GLU A 855 -39.58 -66.25 -62.24
C GLU A 855 -39.67 -65.42 -63.54
N GLY A 856 -39.80 -66.13 -64.68
CA GLY A 856 -40.79 -65.80 -65.70
C GLY A 856 -40.60 -64.55 -66.58
N THR A 857 -39.51 -64.49 -67.35
CA THR A 857 -39.45 -63.96 -68.73
C THR A 857 -40.33 -62.74 -69.09
N LYS A 858 -39.92 -61.54 -68.67
CA LYS A 858 -39.75 -60.42 -69.63
C LYS A 858 -38.84 -59.32 -69.07
N PHE A 859 -37.85 -59.01 -69.89
CA PHE A 859 -36.81 -58.02 -69.76
C PHE A 859 -37.28 -56.64 -70.26
N VAL A 860 -36.62 -55.56 -69.81
CA VAL A 860 -36.13 -54.38 -70.58
C VAL A 860 -36.09 -53.11 -69.72
N LEU A 861 -34.90 -52.49 -69.62
CA LEU A 861 -34.67 -51.06 -69.36
C LEU A 861 -34.70 -50.32 -70.71
N ASP A 862 -35.34 -49.15 -70.83
CA ASP A 862 -34.75 -47.84 -70.47
C ASP A 862 -35.59 -46.63 -70.96
N LYS A 863 -35.46 -45.51 -70.22
CA LYS A 863 -35.44 -44.08 -70.65
C LYS A 863 -36.66 -43.09 -70.64
N PHE A 864 -36.39 -41.99 -69.91
CA PHE A 864 -36.50 -40.53 -70.21
C PHE A 864 -37.63 -39.60 -69.64
N SER A 865 -37.15 -38.58 -68.90
CA SER A 865 -37.48 -37.12 -68.82
C SER A 865 -38.81 -36.53 -68.25
N VAL A 866 -38.62 -35.75 -67.17
CA VAL A 866 -39.12 -34.40 -66.74
C VAL A 866 -40.53 -33.87 -67.12
N ALA A 867 -41.18 -33.29 -66.09
CA ALA A 867 -42.13 -32.16 -66.04
C ALA A 867 -43.59 -32.48 -65.63
N GLY A 868 -43.99 -31.95 -64.47
CA GLY A 868 -45.27 -31.28 -64.30
C GLY A 868 -46.47 -32.06 -63.76
N SER A 869 -46.97 -31.56 -62.62
CA SER A 869 -48.36 -31.64 -62.09
C SER A 869 -48.79 -32.87 -61.29
N GLY A 870 -49.19 -32.62 -60.04
CA GLY A 870 -50.11 -33.47 -59.26
C GLY A 870 -49.52 -34.10 -57.99
N ASN A 871 -49.79 -33.44 -56.85
CA ASN A 871 -49.78 -33.90 -55.45
C ASN A 871 -49.63 -35.43 -55.25
N THR A 872 -48.83 -35.98 -54.33
CA THR A 872 -48.63 -35.62 -52.92
C THR A 872 -47.50 -36.49 -52.32
N ILE A 873 -46.67 -35.91 -51.44
CA ILE A 873 -45.85 -36.54 -50.37
C ILE A 873 -44.57 -37.32 -50.76
N GLY A 874 -43.40 -36.74 -50.43
CA GLY A 874 -42.60 -37.35 -49.35
C GLY A 874 -41.19 -37.92 -49.59
N ALA A 875 -40.33 -37.25 -50.38
CA ALA A 875 -38.85 -37.20 -50.26
C ALA A 875 -38.00 -38.47 -50.01
N VAL A 876 -37.03 -38.72 -50.93
CA VAL A 876 -35.57 -38.91 -50.70
C VAL A 876 -34.96 -39.59 -51.94
N ASN A 877 -33.98 -38.95 -52.60
CA ASN A 877 -32.96 -39.67 -53.37
C ASN A 877 -31.76 -38.79 -53.77
N LEU A 878 -30.63 -39.48 -53.93
CA LEU A 878 -29.31 -39.10 -54.51
C LEU A 878 -28.22 -38.57 -53.57
N LEU A 879 -26.96 -39.05 -53.62
CA LEU A 879 -26.32 -40.26 -54.18
C LEU A 879 -24.80 -40.09 -53.90
N LYS A 880 -24.09 -41.21 -53.64
CA LYS A 880 -22.69 -41.55 -54.03
C LYS A 880 -21.62 -40.45 -53.97
N SER A 881 -20.48 -40.66 -53.29
CA SER A 881 -19.42 -41.62 -53.65
C SER A 881 -18.27 -41.44 -52.65
N ALA A 882 -17.62 -42.49 -52.14
CA ALA A 882 -16.24 -42.90 -52.49
C ALA A 882 -15.73 -43.72 -51.26
N ILE A 883 -15.18 -44.93 -51.29
CA ILE A 883 -13.92 -45.50 -51.82
C ILE A 883 -13.40 -46.45 -50.71
N ARG A 884 -12.80 -47.58 -51.10
CA ARG A 884 -12.21 -48.64 -50.28
C ARG A 884 -11.07 -48.15 -49.38
N TYR A 885 -10.81 -48.81 -48.24
CA TYR A 885 -9.48 -49.30 -47.84
C TYR A 885 -9.58 -50.38 -46.75
N GLU A 886 -8.71 -51.39 -46.87
CA GLU A 886 -8.63 -52.64 -46.10
C GLU A 886 -7.94 -52.49 -44.73
N ASP A 887 -8.36 -53.36 -43.79
CA ASP A 887 -7.65 -53.99 -42.67
C ASP A 887 -6.51 -53.25 -41.94
N TYR A 888 -6.73 -52.97 -40.64
CA TYR A 888 -5.87 -53.33 -39.49
C TYR A 888 -6.46 -52.71 -38.20
N SER A 889 -7.38 -53.40 -37.52
CA SER A 889 -7.84 -52.98 -36.19
C SER A 889 -6.88 -53.49 -35.10
N ILE A 890 -6.01 -52.61 -34.59
CA ILE A 890 -5.37 -52.83 -33.29
C ILE A 890 -6.34 -52.35 -32.19
N SER A 891 -6.80 -53.27 -31.35
CA SER A 891 -7.54 -52.95 -30.13
C SER A 891 -6.57 -52.35 -29.09
N LEU A 892 -6.75 -51.06 -28.77
CA LEU A 892 -5.96 -50.31 -27.77
C LEU A 892 -6.79 -49.88 -26.54
N ASP A 893 -7.98 -50.45 -26.34
CA ASP A 893 -8.93 -50.09 -25.28
C ASP A 893 -8.45 -50.30 -23.83
N ARG A 894 -7.24 -50.84 -23.60
CA ARG A 894 -6.72 -51.13 -22.25
C ARG A 894 -5.58 -50.24 -21.77
N LYS A 895 -5.16 -49.22 -22.53
CA LYS A 895 -3.96 -48.41 -22.19
C LYS A 895 -4.16 -46.88 -22.15
N PHE A 896 -5.37 -46.38 -22.38
CA PHE A 896 -5.70 -44.99 -22.02
C PHE A 896 -6.19 -44.95 -20.57
N GLY A 897 -5.60 -44.06 -19.78
CA GLY A 897 -5.97 -43.82 -18.38
C GLY A 897 -7.07 -42.80 -18.22
N ALA A 898 -7.32 -42.46 -16.96
CA ALA A 898 -8.28 -41.46 -16.52
C ALA A 898 -8.09 -40.10 -17.24
N TYR A 899 -9.20 -39.37 -17.31
CA TYR A 899 -9.24 -37.97 -17.68
C TYR A 899 -8.34 -37.19 -16.72
N ASP A 900 -7.48 -36.31 -17.24
CA ASP A 900 -6.80 -35.32 -16.41
C ASP A 900 -7.88 -34.35 -15.90
N VAL A 901 -8.20 -34.47 -14.62
CA VAL A 901 -9.29 -33.71 -13.98
C VAL A 901 -8.89 -32.22 -13.79
N LEU A 902 -7.61 -31.86 -14.01
CA LEU A 902 -7.11 -30.49 -13.96
C LEU A 902 -7.25 -29.78 -15.32
N THR A 903 -6.99 -30.46 -16.44
CA THR A 903 -6.94 -29.82 -17.79
C THR A 903 -8.04 -30.25 -18.76
N GLY A 904 -8.60 -31.45 -18.57
CA GLY A 904 -9.52 -32.08 -19.49
C GLY A 904 -8.88 -32.97 -20.57
N ASP A 905 -7.57 -33.25 -20.48
CA ASP A 905 -6.85 -34.09 -21.45
C ASP A 905 -6.89 -35.59 -21.11
N ARG A 906 -6.54 -36.47 -22.06
CA ARG A 906 -6.44 -37.93 -21.84
C ARG A 906 -5.00 -38.39 -21.65
N VAL A 907 -4.69 -39.02 -20.51
CA VAL A 907 -3.35 -39.53 -20.19
C VAL A 907 -3.18 -40.98 -20.65
N LEU A 908 -2.04 -41.32 -21.26
CA LEU A 908 -1.71 -42.69 -21.69
C LEU A 908 -1.02 -43.43 -20.52
N GLN A 909 -1.52 -44.60 -20.12
CA GLN A 909 -1.01 -45.36 -18.95
C GLN A 909 0.20 -46.26 -19.24
N GLY A 910 0.82 -46.13 -20.42
CA GLY A 910 2.03 -46.89 -20.79
C GLY A 910 3.31 -46.09 -20.58
N GLY A 911 4.42 -46.75 -20.27
CA GLY A 911 5.74 -46.11 -20.18
C GLY A 911 6.26 -45.59 -21.53
N LEU A 912 7.41 -44.90 -21.54
CA LEU A 912 7.99 -44.20 -22.70
C LEU A 912 8.05 -45.04 -24.00
N THR A 913 8.37 -46.33 -23.89
CA THR A 913 8.44 -47.26 -25.03
C THR A 913 7.08 -47.47 -25.73
N ASP A 914 5.98 -47.46 -24.97
CA ASP A 914 4.63 -47.63 -25.51
C ASP A 914 4.12 -46.31 -26.12
N ALA A 915 4.46 -45.18 -25.51
CA ALA A 915 4.14 -43.85 -26.03
C ALA A 915 4.85 -43.56 -27.36
N LEU A 916 6.13 -43.92 -27.49
CA LEU A 916 6.90 -43.83 -28.74
C LEU A 916 6.33 -44.73 -29.84
N LYS A 917 5.99 -45.98 -29.52
CA LYS A 917 5.33 -46.90 -30.48
C LYS A 917 3.97 -46.40 -30.94
N PHE A 918 3.22 -45.73 -30.06
CA PHE A 918 1.96 -45.11 -30.42
C PHE A 918 2.16 -43.91 -31.34
N LEU A 919 3.12 -43.03 -31.02
CA LEU A 919 3.51 -41.89 -31.85
C LEU A 919 3.99 -42.32 -33.25
N ASP A 920 4.81 -43.38 -33.34
CA ASP A 920 5.27 -43.98 -34.60
C ASP A 920 4.13 -44.57 -35.44
N LYS A 921 3.07 -45.03 -34.79
CA LYS A 921 1.95 -45.69 -35.45
C LYS A 921 0.87 -44.72 -35.93
N VAL A 922 0.68 -43.61 -35.22
CA VAL A 922 -0.24 -42.53 -35.62
C VAL A 922 0.42 -41.60 -36.64
N ALA A 923 1.72 -41.33 -36.51
CA ALA A 923 2.46 -40.50 -37.48
C ALA A 923 2.97 -41.28 -38.71
N GLY A 924 2.95 -42.62 -38.68
CA GLY A 924 3.27 -43.51 -39.80
C GLY A 924 4.68 -43.35 -40.38
N SER A 925 5.54 -44.36 -40.28
CA SER A 925 6.93 -44.33 -40.80
C SER A 925 7.06 -44.01 -42.31
N ASP A 926 5.97 -44.06 -43.07
CA ASP A 926 5.97 -44.03 -44.54
C ASP A 926 5.27 -42.79 -45.15
N GLN A 927 4.89 -41.79 -44.33
CA GLN A 927 4.02 -40.66 -44.75
C GLN A 927 4.72 -39.28 -44.83
N GLY A 928 6.05 -39.19 -44.69
CA GLY A 928 6.81 -37.94 -44.94
C GLY A 928 6.65 -36.82 -43.88
N TRP A 929 6.21 -37.16 -42.67
CA TRP A 929 6.06 -36.19 -41.56
C TRP A 929 7.41 -35.60 -41.15
N GLN A 930 7.43 -34.30 -40.82
CA GLN A 930 8.62 -33.63 -40.32
C GLN A 930 8.69 -33.80 -38.80
N GLU A 931 9.75 -34.45 -38.32
CA GLU A 931 10.04 -34.59 -36.89
C GLU A 931 11.01 -33.50 -36.45
N THR A 932 10.72 -32.87 -35.31
CA THR A 932 11.65 -32.02 -34.59
C THR A 932 11.72 -32.48 -33.14
N VAL A 933 12.94 -32.57 -32.62
CA VAL A 933 13.19 -32.82 -31.20
C VAL A 933 13.84 -31.58 -30.64
N ASN A 934 13.23 -30.96 -29.64
CA ASN A 934 13.80 -29.78 -28.99
C ASN A 934 14.81 -30.16 -27.90
N ALA A 935 15.51 -29.16 -27.34
CA ALA A 935 16.54 -29.37 -26.32
C ALA A 935 16.02 -30.04 -25.02
N ASP A 936 14.71 -29.97 -24.77
CA ASP A 936 14.04 -30.56 -23.60
C ASP A 936 13.57 -32.00 -23.86
N GLY A 937 13.91 -32.59 -25.01
CA GLY A 937 13.54 -33.96 -25.38
C GLY A 937 12.08 -34.12 -25.81
N ILE A 938 11.36 -33.02 -26.06
CA ILE A 938 10.00 -33.05 -26.60
C ILE A 938 10.08 -33.39 -28.08
N ILE A 939 9.38 -34.46 -28.47
CA ILE A 939 9.31 -34.92 -29.87
C ILE A 939 8.03 -34.37 -30.48
N THR A 940 8.15 -33.52 -31.49
CA THR A 940 7.03 -32.96 -32.23
C THR A 940 7.07 -33.43 -33.68
N ARG A 941 6.01 -34.06 -34.15
CA ARG A 941 5.84 -34.48 -35.54
C ARG A 941 4.71 -33.70 -36.19
N VAL A 942 4.99 -33.10 -37.33
CA VAL A 942 4.03 -32.31 -38.10
C VAL A 942 3.76 -33.01 -39.43
N SER A 943 2.48 -33.10 -39.81
CA SER A 943 2.06 -33.69 -41.07
C SER A 943 2.63 -32.91 -42.27
N PRO A 944 2.81 -33.54 -43.46
CA PRO A 944 3.40 -32.88 -44.63
C PRO A 944 2.67 -31.61 -45.11
N ASP A 945 1.37 -31.49 -44.80
CA ASP A 945 0.51 -30.34 -45.11
C ASP A 945 0.40 -29.33 -43.95
N GLY A 946 1.06 -29.58 -42.81
CA GLY A 946 1.08 -28.71 -41.64
C GLY A 946 -0.22 -28.69 -40.81
N SER A 947 -1.19 -29.54 -41.13
CA SER A 947 -2.53 -29.50 -40.53
C SER A 947 -2.65 -30.21 -39.19
N VAL A 948 -1.75 -31.16 -38.88
CA VAL A 948 -1.75 -31.93 -37.63
C VAL A 948 -0.36 -31.97 -37.01
N THR A 949 -0.31 -31.68 -35.71
CA THR A 949 0.89 -31.73 -34.87
C THR A 949 0.68 -32.74 -33.75
N ALA A 950 1.59 -33.70 -33.63
CA ALA A 950 1.64 -34.65 -32.53
C ALA A 950 2.88 -34.39 -31.68
N THR A 951 2.70 -34.11 -30.39
CA THR A 951 3.77 -33.73 -29.47
C THR A 951 3.83 -34.71 -28.31
N LEU A 952 4.95 -35.42 -28.19
CA LEU A 952 5.28 -36.26 -27.04
C LEU A 952 6.13 -35.45 -26.06
N LYS A 953 5.60 -35.21 -24.86
CA LYS A 953 6.31 -34.58 -23.74
C LYS A 953 6.88 -35.67 -22.82
N MET A 954 8.19 -35.61 -22.59
CA MET A 954 8.89 -36.51 -21.69
C MET A 954 8.47 -36.27 -20.23
N PRO A 955 8.51 -37.29 -19.35
CA PRO A 955 8.22 -37.12 -17.93
C PRO A 955 9.20 -36.13 -17.26
N THR A 956 8.72 -35.25 -16.38
CA THR A 956 9.54 -34.34 -15.55
C THR A 956 9.72 -34.92 -14.14
N GLU A 957 10.53 -34.29 -13.27
CA GLU A 957 10.72 -34.76 -11.88
C GLU A 957 9.40 -34.86 -11.06
N THR A 958 8.33 -34.18 -11.49
CA THR A 958 7.00 -34.18 -10.85
C THR A 958 5.93 -35.00 -11.59
N GLN A 959 6.20 -35.54 -12.79
CA GLN A 959 5.25 -36.35 -13.58
C GLN A 959 5.84 -37.72 -13.93
N ALA A 960 5.15 -38.79 -13.54
CA ALA A 960 5.68 -40.16 -13.67
C ALA A 960 5.52 -40.81 -15.07
N ASN A 961 4.64 -40.29 -15.93
CA ASN A 961 4.32 -40.89 -17.24
C ASN A 961 4.40 -39.87 -18.40
N PRO A 962 4.81 -40.30 -19.61
CA PRO A 962 4.87 -39.43 -20.79
C PRO A 962 3.47 -39.04 -21.31
N ILE A 963 3.35 -37.83 -21.83
CA ILE A 963 2.08 -37.28 -22.37
C ILE A 963 2.19 -37.15 -23.89
N VAL A 964 1.19 -37.63 -24.62
CA VAL A 964 1.07 -37.46 -26.07
C VAL A 964 -0.09 -36.51 -26.36
N GLU A 965 0.21 -35.35 -26.92
CA GLU A 965 -0.74 -34.30 -27.25
C GLU A 965 -0.91 -34.21 -28.79
N PHE A 966 -2.15 -34.08 -29.28
CA PHE A 966 -2.44 -33.88 -30.70
C PHE A 966 -3.18 -32.56 -30.91
N ARG A 967 -2.69 -31.71 -31.81
CA ARG A 967 -3.34 -30.45 -32.19
C ARG A 967 -3.45 -30.35 -33.70
N GLY A 968 -4.65 -30.07 -34.22
CA GLY A 968 -4.87 -29.78 -35.63
C GLY A 968 -5.55 -28.43 -35.83
N SER A 969 -5.29 -27.76 -36.95
CA SER A 969 -5.93 -26.48 -37.26
C SER A 969 -7.40 -26.67 -37.63
N GLY A 970 -8.30 -26.30 -36.71
CA GLY A 970 -9.71 -26.07 -37.02
C GLY A 970 -10.68 -27.26 -36.96
N THR A 971 -10.29 -28.41 -36.40
CA THR A 971 -11.23 -29.54 -36.21
C THR A 971 -10.97 -30.32 -34.93
N GLU A 972 -12.00 -30.35 -34.10
CA GLU A 972 -12.21 -31.24 -32.94
C GLU A 972 -11.93 -32.71 -33.34
N VAL A 973 -10.93 -33.35 -32.71
CA VAL A 973 -10.69 -34.79 -32.90
C VAL A 973 -11.78 -35.56 -32.15
N LYS A 974 -12.92 -35.79 -32.81
CA LYS A 974 -13.99 -36.65 -32.30
C LYS A 974 -13.56 -38.12 -32.40
N TYR A 975 -13.37 -38.75 -31.24
CA TYR A 975 -13.49 -40.20 -31.13
C TYR A 975 -14.98 -40.56 -31.22
N LEU A 976 -15.42 -41.03 -32.38
CA LEU A 976 -16.73 -41.65 -32.56
C LEU A 976 -16.58 -43.18 -32.47
N PRO A 977 -17.29 -43.88 -31.58
CA PRO A 977 -17.53 -45.31 -31.76
C PRO A 977 -18.46 -45.46 -32.96
N TYR A 978 -17.96 -45.98 -34.09
CA TYR A 978 -18.83 -46.36 -35.20
C TYR A 978 -19.50 -47.70 -34.90
N CYS A 979 -20.80 -47.66 -34.57
CA CYS A 979 -21.75 -48.66 -35.05
C CYS A 979 -22.08 -48.31 -36.51
N SER A 980 -22.06 -49.31 -37.38
CA SER A 980 -22.43 -49.18 -38.80
C SER A 980 -23.92 -48.89 -38.99
N ASP A 981 -24.20 -47.90 -39.84
CA ASP A 981 -25.37 -47.69 -40.71
C ASP A 981 -26.79 -47.90 -40.14
N GLN A 982 -27.51 -46.81 -39.87
CA GLN A 982 -28.53 -46.26 -40.79
C GLN A 982 -29.05 -44.90 -40.30
N THR A 983 -29.19 -43.97 -41.26
CA THR A 983 -29.52 -42.54 -41.14
C THR A 983 -30.82 -42.17 -40.42
N VAL A 984 -30.75 -41.05 -39.67
CA VAL A 984 -31.85 -40.22 -39.16
C VAL A 984 -32.60 -39.52 -40.31
N LYS A 985 -33.93 -39.36 -40.16
CA LYS A 985 -34.72 -38.30 -40.82
C LYS A 985 -35.27 -37.37 -39.72
N PHE A 986 -35.05 -36.07 -39.86
CA PHE A 986 -35.46 -35.01 -38.91
C PHE A 986 -36.98 -34.97 -38.65
N ILE A 987 -37.35 -34.70 -37.40
CA ILE A 987 -38.17 -33.54 -37.04
C ILE A 987 -37.28 -32.66 -36.16
#